data_AF-A0A061IZT9-F1
#
_entry.id   AF-A0A061IZT9-F1
#
_cell.length_a   1.000
_cell.length_b   1.000
_cell.length_c   1.000
_cell.angle_alpha   90.00
_cell.angle_beta   90.00
_cell.angle_gamma   90.00
#
_symmetry.space_group_name_H-M   'P 1'
#
loop_
_entity.id
_entity.type
_entity.pdbx_description
1 polymer ?
#
loop_
_entity_poly.entity_id
_entity_poly.type
_entity_poly.pdbx_seq_one_letter_code
_entity_poly.pdbx_strand_id
1 'polypeptide(L)'
;MRSEFIAMALRRFVERRLAPPPHGCRSFCCARFSGPEPQRLRVTCGGLRGFMSWQSSPHGSCFCTALSSFRVFIHSPDKTNMTSPAELIERLQRVVGLDEKNSKDLSTKPERVQDLLGFFASQNMTPESPREQKVMLFNVWTKVKLPKHRALVAEYVKQNKLDSTQKVDAAIRVVNAMTEDTPFDAAAFEKDCGVGVEVSHDEILRRVKAALADEDPKALKVSWMKNPNMLLGRMKQISGLQWADFIVVKTVLEELVPPMIKDVVIDEAGPKTKEKAPTQASKKSDETAATNKCPRGADWKSIVNLRSLTRIGDLPSVPEGTQVQIVGWAHRVRHQSRISFVVLRDGSGYIQAVFDGETEPFHRETSLAIRGRVKREPKAQVELQPPYELIVDEYAIIGNSDGSIENVITAESSADKLLDDRHLVLRGTYGSTTLKVRHEVIRAFREYFWSTNTYEVSPPTLVNAECEGGSTLFDVIYYGKTAHLTQSSQLYLETCTASLGDVYCILPSYRAEKSKTRRHLSEYSHLEVEYSVCDFDLFLSKLEDMIVEAFNRTIERVGHLVAFMNPGELVSPEANPHDPKSWKFAPKKPFRRLKYGDAIKFCNDNGILNSETNAPFQFGEDITDQPERAMVALLGEMVFMTHFPAVMKSFYMARDPEDPTLTESVDVLAPGIGEIVGGSMRMWNHEELIEAYKRKNLDPSVYYWYTDQRKYGSTPHGGFGLGLERFLVWLLNLDSVREACLYPRYMGRCEP
;
A
#
# COMPACT_ATOMS: atom_id res chain seq x y z
N MET A 1 4.33 -57.37 31.36
CA MET A 1 2.94 -57.55 31.85
C MET A 1 2.29 -56.17 31.85
N ARG A 2 1.25 -55.81 31.13
CA ARG A 2 0.32 -56.38 30.12
C ARG A 2 -0.09 -55.14 29.27
N SER A 3 0.03 -55.06 27.95
CA SER A 3 -0.78 -55.68 26.89
C SER A 3 -2.29 -55.67 27.15
N GLU A 4 -3.00 -54.67 26.62
CA GLU A 4 -4.27 -54.82 25.88
C GLU A 4 -4.82 -53.44 25.44
N PHE A 5 -5.53 -53.42 24.32
CA PHE A 5 -6.14 -52.28 23.60
C PHE A 5 -5.30 -51.56 22.52
N ILE A 6 -4.82 -52.36 21.58
CA ILE A 6 -4.89 -52.04 20.14
C ILE A 6 -5.72 -53.14 19.49
N ALA A 7 -6.99 -52.87 19.19
CA ALA A 7 -7.82 -53.65 18.25
C ALA A 7 -9.19 -52.99 18.03
N MET A 8 -9.27 -52.00 17.13
CA MET A 8 -10.39 -51.84 16.19
C MET A 8 -10.18 -50.60 15.32
N ALA A 9 -10.44 -50.75 14.03
CA ALA A 9 -10.48 -49.72 12.97
C ALA A 9 -9.18 -49.44 12.21
N LEU A 10 -8.59 -50.50 11.65
CA LEU A 10 -7.90 -50.42 10.35
C LEU A 10 -8.00 -51.77 9.65
N ARG A 11 -9.01 -51.94 8.78
CA ARG A 11 -8.93 -52.71 7.53
C ARG A 11 -10.29 -52.81 6.84
N ARG A 12 -10.22 -52.65 5.51
CA ARG A 12 -11.23 -52.76 4.45
C ARG A 12 -11.89 -51.39 4.12
N PHE A 13 -11.78 -50.83 2.93
CA PHE A 13 -11.65 -51.49 1.61
C PHE A 13 -10.99 -50.58 0.56
N VAL A 14 -10.18 -51.23 -0.28
CA VAL A 14 -9.40 -50.75 -1.43
C VAL A 14 -10.31 -50.62 -2.67
N GLU A 15 -10.08 -49.53 -3.43
CA GLU A 15 -10.17 -49.35 -4.90
C GLU A 15 -11.47 -49.54 -5.74
N ARG A 16 -11.56 -48.60 -6.72
CA ARG A 16 -12.07 -48.68 -8.11
C ARG A 16 -13.59 -48.59 -8.36
N ARG A 17 -14.02 -47.50 -9.03
CA ARG A 17 -14.15 -47.35 -10.52
C ARG A 17 -15.42 -46.58 -10.96
N LEU A 18 -15.21 -45.72 -11.98
CA LEU A 18 -16.11 -45.28 -13.08
C LEU A 18 -16.97 -43.99 -12.91
N ALA A 19 -16.75 -43.08 -13.87
CA ALA A 19 -17.51 -41.87 -14.22
C ALA A 19 -18.67 -42.19 -15.22
N PRO A 20 -19.34 -41.20 -15.87
CA PRO A 20 -20.21 -40.10 -15.41
C PRO A 20 -21.68 -40.26 -15.98
N PRO A 21 -22.40 -39.18 -16.40
CA PRO A 21 -23.68 -38.61 -15.92
C PRO A 21 -24.95 -39.18 -16.67
N PRO A 22 -26.23 -38.68 -16.61
CA PRO A 22 -26.68 -37.34 -17.06
C PRO A 22 -28.00 -36.75 -16.46
N HIS A 23 -28.30 -35.53 -16.93
CA HIS A 23 -29.56 -34.76 -17.00
C HIS A 23 -30.92 -35.45 -16.75
N GLY A 24 -31.89 -34.66 -16.26
CA GLY A 24 -33.26 -34.73 -16.80
C GLY A 24 -34.40 -34.59 -15.80
N CYS A 25 -35.05 -33.43 -15.83
CA CYS A 25 -36.30 -33.08 -15.18
C CYS A 25 -37.47 -34.02 -15.57
N ARG A 26 -38.30 -34.46 -14.60
CA ARG A 26 -39.78 -34.31 -14.56
C ARG A 26 -40.50 -35.31 -13.63
N SER A 27 -41.61 -34.81 -13.07
CA SER A 27 -42.80 -35.51 -12.55
C SER A 27 -42.71 -35.97 -11.10
N PHE A 28 -43.68 -35.80 -10.19
CA PHE A 28 -45.11 -35.49 -10.28
C PHE A 28 -45.51 -34.72 -9.00
N CYS A 29 -46.37 -33.70 -9.12
CA CYS A 29 -47.35 -33.43 -8.08
C CYS A 29 -48.70 -33.19 -8.76
N CYS A 30 -49.53 -34.24 -8.76
CA CYS A 30 -50.94 -34.19 -9.11
C CYS A 30 -51.71 -33.43 -8.03
N ALA A 31 -52.45 -32.39 -8.42
CA ALA A 31 -53.74 -32.08 -7.80
C ALA A 31 -54.61 -31.30 -8.79
N ARG A 32 -55.81 -31.84 -9.03
CA ARG A 32 -56.88 -31.31 -9.88
C ARG A 32 -57.49 -30.05 -9.26
N PHE A 33 -57.74 -29.03 -10.07
CA PHE A 33 -58.84 -28.08 -9.84
C PHE A 33 -59.51 -27.74 -11.16
N SER A 34 -60.83 -27.96 -11.20
CA SER A 34 -61.75 -27.76 -12.32
C SER A 34 -62.76 -26.67 -11.94
N GLY A 35 -62.85 -25.60 -12.71
CA GLY A 35 -63.86 -24.54 -12.57
C GLY A 35 -63.50 -23.29 -13.40
N PRO A 36 -64.45 -22.67 -14.13
CA PRO A 36 -64.15 -21.57 -15.03
C PRO A 36 -64.37 -20.21 -14.34
N GLU A 37 -63.39 -19.74 -13.57
CA GLU A 37 -63.28 -18.32 -13.16
C GLU A 37 -61.86 -18.06 -12.59
N PRO A 38 -61.19 -16.94 -12.92
CA PRO A 38 -59.81 -16.71 -12.53
C PRO A 38 -59.70 -16.29 -11.04
N GLN A 39 -59.24 -17.21 -10.19
CA GLN A 39 -58.87 -16.88 -8.81
C GLN A 39 -57.47 -16.22 -8.73
N ARG A 40 -57.39 -15.05 -8.08
CA ARG A 40 -56.14 -14.32 -7.80
C ARG A 40 -55.39 -14.97 -6.64
N LEU A 41 -54.23 -15.58 -6.92
CA LEU A 41 -53.30 -16.04 -5.89
C LEU A 41 -52.35 -14.90 -5.48
N ARG A 42 -52.21 -14.71 -4.16
CA ARG A 42 -51.37 -13.68 -3.53
C ARG A 42 -50.06 -14.34 -3.09
N VAL A 43 -48.93 -13.93 -3.66
CA VAL A 43 -47.60 -14.41 -3.25
C VAL A 43 -46.81 -13.23 -2.70
N THR A 44 -46.18 -13.40 -1.53
CA THR A 44 -45.32 -12.37 -0.90
C THR A 44 -43.92 -12.92 -0.73
N CYS A 45 -42.94 -12.25 -1.35
CA CYS A 45 -41.53 -12.31 -0.97
C CYS A 45 -40.93 -10.91 -1.20
N GLY A 46 -40.27 -10.32 -0.19
CA GLY A 46 -39.49 -9.09 -0.36
C GLY A 46 -40.25 -7.80 -0.67
N GLY A 47 -41.40 -7.55 -0.06
CA GLY A 47 -41.98 -6.19 0.02
C GLY A 47 -42.62 -5.59 -1.25
N LEU A 48 -42.69 -6.30 -2.37
CA LEU A 48 -43.41 -5.88 -3.58
C LEU A 48 -44.66 -6.75 -3.82
N ARG A 49 -45.82 -6.11 -4.09
CA ARG A 49 -47.10 -6.78 -4.39
C ARG A 49 -47.34 -6.77 -5.90
N GLY A 50 -47.50 -7.94 -6.51
CA GLY A 50 -47.90 -8.09 -7.92
C GLY A 50 -48.82 -9.30 -8.13
N PHE A 51 -49.69 -9.22 -9.14
CA PHE A 51 -50.61 -10.30 -9.54
C PHE A 51 -50.17 -10.86 -10.90
N MET A 52 -50.12 -12.20 -11.05
CA MET A 52 -49.90 -12.86 -12.34
C MET A 52 -51.20 -13.49 -12.86
N SER A 53 -51.48 -13.32 -14.15
CA SER A 53 -52.51 -14.04 -14.90
C SER A 53 -51.87 -14.79 -16.05
N TRP A 54 -52.23 -16.07 -16.25
CA TRP A 54 -51.77 -16.88 -17.37
C TRP A 54 -52.88 -17.10 -18.39
N GLN A 55 -52.59 -16.91 -19.68
CA GLN A 55 -53.38 -17.40 -20.80
C GLN A 55 -52.53 -18.40 -21.60
N SER A 56 -53.13 -19.53 -21.96
CA SER A 56 -52.53 -20.59 -22.77
C SER A 56 -52.84 -20.40 -24.26
N SER A 57 -51.86 -20.66 -25.13
CA SER A 57 -52.09 -20.91 -26.57
C SER A 57 -51.48 -22.25 -26.98
N PRO A 58 -52.17 -23.07 -27.78
CA PRO A 58 -51.70 -24.38 -28.22
C PRO A 58 -50.90 -24.28 -29.54
N HIS A 59 -50.04 -25.28 -29.77
CA HIS A 59 -49.22 -25.55 -30.96
C HIS A 59 -47.75 -25.10 -30.89
N GLY A 60 -46.86 -26.10 -31.02
CA GLY A 60 -45.42 -26.01 -30.78
C GLY A 60 -44.57 -25.93 -32.06
N SER A 61 -43.25 -25.85 -31.81
CA SER A 61 -42.12 -25.84 -32.79
C SER A 61 -42.06 -24.57 -33.67
N CYS A 62 -40.94 -24.03 -34.16
CA CYS A 62 -39.50 -24.15 -33.96
C CYS A 62 -38.86 -22.97 -34.74
N PHE A 63 -37.57 -22.70 -34.48
CA PHE A 63 -36.60 -22.00 -35.35
C PHE A 63 -36.76 -20.51 -35.71
N CYS A 64 -35.58 -19.88 -35.72
CA CYS A 64 -35.29 -18.47 -35.93
C CYS A 64 -34.33 -18.36 -37.11
N THR A 65 -34.64 -17.52 -38.11
CA THR A 65 -33.66 -16.91 -39.03
C THR A 65 -34.23 -15.62 -39.65
N ALA A 66 -33.33 -14.69 -39.95
CA ALA A 66 -33.51 -13.24 -40.02
C ALA A 66 -33.84 -12.64 -41.41
N LEU A 67 -33.93 -11.29 -41.41
CA LEU A 67 -34.05 -10.29 -42.51
C LEU A 67 -35.51 -9.86 -42.77
N SER A 68 -35.89 -8.58 -42.77
CA SER A 68 -35.19 -7.37 -43.23
C SER A 68 -35.78 -6.08 -42.64
N SER A 69 -34.97 -5.04 -42.72
CA SER A 69 -35.09 -3.63 -42.31
C SER A 69 -36.30 -2.81 -42.81
N PHE A 70 -36.92 -1.96 -41.96
CA PHE A 70 -36.74 -0.49 -41.90
C PHE A 70 -37.89 0.25 -41.14
N ARG A 71 -37.47 1.32 -40.43
CA ARG A 71 -38.21 2.51 -39.92
C ARG A 71 -38.89 2.49 -38.53
N VAL A 72 -38.04 2.80 -37.53
CA VAL A 72 -38.10 3.93 -36.58
C VAL A 72 -39.47 4.34 -36.03
N PHE A 73 -39.70 4.09 -34.73
CA PHE A 73 -40.09 5.11 -33.75
C PHE A 73 -39.51 4.73 -32.37
N ILE A 74 -39.10 5.78 -31.65
CA ILE A 74 -38.20 5.79 -30.48
C ILE A 74 -38.81 5.00 -29.30
N HIS A 75 -38.09 3.96 -28.86
CA HIS A 75 -38.32 3.28 -27.58
C HIS A 75 -37.13 3.49 -26.65
N SER A 76 -37.48 3.63 -25.37
CA SER A 76 -36.63 3.62 -24.17
C SER A 76 -35.39 2.73 -24.32
N PRO A 77 -34.20 3.15 -23.88
CA PRO A 77 -33.01 2.31 -24.04
C PRO A 77 -33.15 1.03 -23.21
N ASP A 78 -33.09 -0.07 -23.94
CA ASP A 78 -32.95 -1.44 -23.48
C ASP A 78 -31.84 -1.60 -22.44
N LYS A 79 -32.12 -2.45 -21.44
CA LYS A 79 -31.13 -2.99 -20.49
C LYS A 79 -30.30 -4.11 -21.15
N THR A 80 -29.63 -3.82 -22.26
CA THR A 80 -28.71 -4.76 -22.93
C THR A 80 -27.46 -4.03 -23.45
N ASN A 81 -26.59 -3.64 -22.52
CA ASN A 81 -25.13 -3.53 -22.68
C ASN A 81 -24.55 -3.10 -21.34
N MET A 82 -24.35 -4.05 -20.42
CA MET A 82 -23.58 -3.77 -19.21
C MET A 82 -22.10 -3.75 -19.59
N THR A 83 -21.59 -2.56 -19.89
CA THR A 83 -20.14 -2.28 -19.90
C THR A 83 -19.60 -2.66 -18.53
N SER A 84 -18.52 -3.43 -18.48
CA SER A 84 -17.93 -3.83 -17.19
C SER A 84 -17.53 -2.58 -16.39
N PRO A 85 -17.56 -2.62 -15.03
CA PRO A 85 -17.13 -1.48 -14.21
C PRO A 85 -15.72 -0.98 -14.57
N ALA A 86 -14.83 -1.89 -14.99
CA ALA A 86 -13.48 -1.57 -15.44
C ALA A 86 -13.45 -0.75 -16.74
N GLU A 87 -14.22 -1.14 -17.75
CA GLU A 87 -14.33 -0.39 -19.02
C GLU A 87 -14.95 0.99 -18.81
N LEU A 88 -15.88 1.11 -17.86
CA LEU A 88 -16.52 2.39 -17.52
C LEU A 88 -15.54 3.35 -16.84
N ILE A 89 -14.68 2.84 -15.94
CA ILE A 89 -13.60 3.61 -15.32
C ILE A 89 -12.57 4.04 -16.36
N GLU A 90 -12.12 3.13 -17.22
CA GLU A 90 -11.17 3.44 -18.30
C GLU A 90 -11.71 4.53 -19.24
N ARG A 91 -13.01 4.47 -19.56
CA ARG A 91 -13.68 5.46 -20.40
C ARG A 91 -13.80 6.83 -19.72
N LEU A 92 -14.08 6.88 -18.42
CA LEU A 92 -14.09 8.12 -17.64
C LEU A 92 -12.69 8.76 -17.59
N GLN A 93 -11.65 7.95 -17.40
CA GLN A 93 -10.26 8.43 -17.41
C GLN A 93 -9.85 8.98 -18.78
N ARG A 94 -10.15 8.26 -19.87
CA ARG A 94 -9.75 8.69 -21.23
C ARG A 94 -10.54 9.90 -21.75
N VAL A 95 -11.88 9.86 -21.62
CA VAL A 95 -12.76 10.87 -22.23
C VAL A 95 -12.87 12.12 -21.35
N VAL A 96 -13.01 11.95 -20.03
CA VAL A 96 -13.22 13.06 -19.09
C VAL A 96 -11.90 13.52 -18.46
N GLY A 97 -10.84 12.70 -18.48
CA GLY A 97 -9.55 13.05 -17.86
C GLY A 97 -9.57 12.98 -16.33
N LEU A 98 -10.53 12.22 -15.76
CA LEU A 98 -10.62 12.01 -14.32
C LEU A 98 -9.48 11.13 -13.81
N ASP A 99 -9.02 11.38 -12.59
CA ASP A 99 -8.13 10.45 -11.89
C ASP A 99 -8.87 9.16 -11.51
N GLU A 100 -8.11 8.16 -11.08
CA GLU A 100 -8.62 6.82 -10.75
C GLU A 100 -9.66 6.83 -9.61
N LYS A 101 -9.47 7.68 -8.60
CA LYS A 101 -10.36 7.79 -7.45
C LYS A 101 -11.71 8.38 -7.85
N ASN A 102 -11.70 9.53 -8.53
CA ASN A 102 -12.91 10.17 -9.02
C ASN A 102 -13.64 9.31 -10.05
N SER A 103 -12.91 8.56 -10.88
CA SER A 103 -13.50 7.61 -11.84
C SER A 103 -14.18 6.43 -11.13
N LYS A 104 -13.55 5.85 -10.10
CA LYS A 104 -14.16 4.81 -9.25
C LYS A 104 -15.40 5.33 -8.52
N ASP A 105 -15.31 6.50 -7.89
CA ASP A 105 -16.42 7.11 -7.15
C ASP A 105 -17.62 7.40 -8.07
N LEU A 106 -17.39 7.94 -9.27
CA LEU A 106 -18.48 8.17 -10.23
C LEU A 106 -19.04 6.87 -10.81
N SER A 107 -18.21 5.83 -11.02
CA SER A 107 -18.65 4.54 -11.57
C SER A 107 -19.73 3.84 -10.72
N THR A 108 -19.80 4.16 -9.42
CA THR A 108 -20.85 3.68 -8.52
C THR A 108 -22.24 4.29 -8.80
N LYS A 109 -22.33 5.32 -9.66
CA LYS A 109 -23.56 6.07 -9.98
C LYS A 109 -23.80 6.08 -11.50
N PRO A 110 -24.35 4.99 -12.10
CA PRO A 110 -24.46 4.82 -13.56
C PRO A 110 -25.19 5.95 -14.28
N GLU A 111 -26.25 6.49 -13.67
CA GLU A 111 -27.04 7.60 -14.21
C GLU A 111 -26.21 8.89 -14.35
N ARG A 112 -25.33 9.17 -13.39
CA ARG A 112 -24.44 10.35 -13.44
C ARG A 112 -23.32 10.17 -14.46
N VAL A 113 -22.85 8.94 -14.66
CA VAL A 113 -21.84 8.65 -15.67
C VAL A 113 -22.41 8.81 -17.08
N GLN A 114 -23.65 8.35 -17.31
CA GLN A 114 -24.33 8.56 -18.59
C GLN A 114 -24.57 10.06 -18.87
N ASP A 115 -25.02 10.83 -17.88
CA ASP A 115 -25.18 12.30 -18.01
C ASP A 115 -23.85 13.00 -18.32
N LEU A 116 -22.77 12.63 -17.63
CA LEU A 116 -21.44 13.19 -17.84
C LEU A 116 -20.87 12.86 -19.22
N LEU A 117 -20.93 11.59 -19.62
CA LEU A 117 -20.47 11.16 -20.95
C LEU A 117 -21.32 11.77 -22.07
N GLY A 118 -22.64 11.90 -21.85
CA GLY A 118 -23.54 12.62 -22.74
C GLY A 118 -23.19 14.11 -22.86
N PHE A 119 -22.85 14.76 -21.75
CA PHE A 119 -22.36 16.14 -21.75
C PHE A 119 -21.06 16.28 -22.54
N PHE A 120 -20.04 15.43 -22.30
CA PHE A 120 -18.78 15.48 -23.04
C PHE A 120 -18.96 15.20 -24.54
N ALA A 121 -19.83 14.25 -24.89
CA ALA A 121 -20.19 13.95 -26.27
C ALA A 121 -20.88 15.15 -26.94
N SER A 122 -21.80 15.85 -26.25
CA SER A 122 -22.46 17.06 -26.76
C SER A 122 -21.49 18.22 -27.02
N GLN A 123 -20.31 18.19 -26.38
CA GLN A 123 -19.25 19.17 -26.55
C GLN A 123 -18.18 18.74 -27.55
N ASN A 124 -18.36 17.62 -28.25
CA ASN A 124 -17.39 17.02 -29.19
C ASN A 124 -16.00 16.76 -28.56
N MET A 125 -15.95 16.40 -27.28
CA MET A 125 -14.70 16.06 -26.60
C MET A 125 -14.31 14.60 -26.88
N THR A 126 -13.06 14.38 -27.29
CA THR A 126 -12.48 13.06 -27.57
C THR A 126 -11.34 12.73 -26.60
N PRO A 127 -10.88 11.47 -26.53
CA PRO A 127 -9.70 11.11 -25.74
C PRO A 127 -8.44 11.93 -26.08
N GLU A 128 -8.34 12.48 -27.29
CA GLU A 128 -7.21 13.29 -27.76
C GLU A 128 -7.35 14.79 -27.40
N SER A 129 -8.49 15.24 -26.90
CA SER A 129 -8.69 16.64 -26.52
C SER A 129 -7.79 17.06 -25.34
N PRO A 130 -7.37 18.34 -25.26
CA PRO A 130 -6.47 18.81 -24.20
C PRO A 130 -7.00 18.52 -22.79
N ARG A 131 -6.14 18.00 -21.92
CA ARG A 131 -6.52 17.63 -20.54
C ARG A 131 -7.10 18.81 -19.76
N GLU A 132 -6.55 20.01 -19.96
CA GLU A 132 -6.99 21.24 -19.29
C GLU A 132 -8.44 21.59 -19.64
N GLN A 133 -8.81 21.49 -20.93
CA GLN A 133 -10.19 21.71 -21.37
C GLN A 133 -11.14 20.66 -20.78
N LYS A 134 -10.72 19.39 -20.72
CA LYS A 134 -11.52 18.33 -20.09
C LYS A 134 -11.78 18.60 -18.60
N VAL A 135 -10.75 19.01 -17.85
CA VAL A 135 -10.88 19.38 -16.43
C VAL A 135 -11.80 20.58 -16.24
N MET A 136 -11.67 21.60 -17.09
CA MET A 136 -12.55 22.79 -17.05
C MET A 136 -14.01 22.43 -17.36
N LEU A 137 -14.27 21.59 -18.36
CA LEU A 137 -15.61 21.11 -18.68
C LEU A 137 -16.20 20.22 -17.57
N PHE A 138 -15.38 19.43 -16.89
CA PHE A 138 -15.81 18.68 -15.71
C PHE A 138 -16.23 19.62 -14.57
N ASN A 139 -15.51 20.72 -14.34
CA ASN A 139 -15.91 21.76 -13.38
C ASN A 139 -17.22 22.44 -13.76
N VAL A 140 -17.44 22.71 -15.05
CA VAL A 140 -18.72 23.24 -15.56
C VAL A 140 -19.85 22.27 -15.28
N TRP A 141 -19.68 20.98 -15.59
CA TRP A 141 -20.69 19.96 -15.37
C TRP A 141 -21.05 19.79 -13.89
N THR A 142 -20.04 19.80 -13.01
CA THR A 142 -20.24 19.60 -11.55
C THR A 142 -20.83 20.80 -10.84
N LYS A 143 -20.42 22.03 -11.18
CA LYS A 143 -20.72 23.24 -10.40
C LYS A 143 -21.84 24.12 -10.97
N VAL A 144 -22.22 23.97 -12.24
CA VAL A 144 -23.34 24.73 -12.83
C VAL A 144 -24.67 24.06 -12.46
N LYS A 145 -25.56 24.84 -11.83
CA LYS A 145 -26.83 24.38 -11.27
C LYS A 145 -27.85 24.00 -12.35
N LEU A 146 -27.95 24.79 -13.42
CA LEU A 146 -28.93 24.60 -14.49
C LEU A 146 -28.26 23.99 -15.74
N PRO A 147 -28.71 22.81 -16.23
CA PRO A 147 -28.12 22.16 -17.40
C PRO A 147 -28.03 23.05 -18.65
N LYS A 148 -29.03 23.91 -18.88
CA LYS A 148 -29.04 24.86 -20.02
C LYS A 148 -27.87 25.85 -20.00
N HIS A 149 -27.35 26.21 -18.83
CA HIS A 149 -26.22 27.12 -18.68
C HIS A 149 -24.86 26.42 -18.88
N ARG A 150 -24.81 25.08 -18.81
CA ARG A 150 -23.56 24.32 -19.04
C ARG A 150 -23.05 24.51 -20.47
N ALA A 151 -23.95 24.48 -21.45
CA ALA A 151 -23.61 24.67 -22.86
C ALA A 151 -23.02 26.06 -23.14
N LEU A 152 -23.53 27.10 -22.48
CA LEU A 152 -23.03 28.48 -22.60
C LEU A 152 -21.56 28.57 -22.17
N VAL A 153 -21.23 28.09 -20.96
CA VAL A 153 -19.85 28.15 -20.44
C VAL A 153 -18.93 27.20 -21.21
N ALA A 154 -19.42 26.03 -21.61
CA ALA A 154 -18.64 25.05 -22.37
C ALA A 154 -18.18 25.60 -23.73
N GLU A 155 -18.98 26.40 -24.42
CA GLU A 155 -18.60 27.04 -25.68
C GLU A 155 -17.36 27.94 -25.52
N TYR A 156 -17.33 28.74 -24.45
CA TYR A 156 -16.19 29.59 -24.13
C TYR A 156 -14.93 28.81 -23.74
N VAL A 157 -15.06 27.66 -23.09
CA VAL A 157 -13.92 26.76 -22.79
C VAL A 157 -13.36 26.13 -24.07
N LYS A 158 -14.21 25.64 -24.97
CA LYS A 158 -13.79 25.04 -26.25
C LYS A 158 -13.09 26.05 -27.17
N GLN A 159 -13.58 27.28 -27.20
CA GLN A 159 -12.97 28.39 -27.96
C GLN A 159 -11.69 28.92 -27.31
N ASN A 160 -11.24 28.34 -26.20
CA ASN A 160 -10.09 28.79 -25.40
C ASN A 160 -10.20 30.24 -24.91
N LYS A 161 -11.42 30.77 -24.81
CA LYS A 161 -11.71 32.11 -24.28
C LYS A 161 -11.69 32.15 -22.75
N LEU A 162 -12.05 31.03 -22.12
CA LEU A 162 -11.84 30.76 -20.70
C LEU A 162 -10.65 29.79 -20.57
N ASP A 163 -9.45 30.34 -20.67
CA ASP A 163 -8.16 29.65 -20.71
C ASP A 163 -7.67 29.13 -19.34
N SER A 164 -8.39 29.42 -18.25
CA SER A 164 -7.97 29.05 -16.91
C SER A 164 -9.15 28.68 -16.01
N THR A 165 -8.90 27.82 -15.03
CA THR A 165 -9.92 27.36 -14.08
C THR A 165 -10.60 28.51 -13.32
N GLN A 166 -9.90 29.64 -13.15
CA GLN A 166 -10.40 30.80 -12.43
C GLN A 166 -11.40 31.61 -13.25
N LYS A 167 -11.13 31.80 -14.54
CA LYS A 167 -12.09 32.37 -15.48
C LYS A 167 -13.34 31.48 -15.58
N VAL A 168 -13.15 30.15 -15.56
CA VAL A 168 -14.28 29.18 -15.50
C VAL A 168 -15.06 29.27 -14.18
N ASP A 169 -14.40 29.36 -13.02
CA ASP A 169 -15.09 29.53 -11.73
C ASP A 169 -15.84 30.87 -11.66
N ALA A 170 -15.31 31.93 -12.26
CA ALA A 170 -16.01 33.21 -12.40
C ALA A 170 -17.25 33.07 -13.30
N ALA A 171 -17.12 32.44 -14.47
CA ALA A 171 -18.23 32.12 -15.35
C ALA A 171 -19.32 31.31 -14.67
N ILE A 172 -18.94 30.30 -13.87
CA ILE A 172 -19.87 29.48 -13.07
C ILE A 172 -20.63 30.35 -12.07
N ARG A 173 -19.98 31.30 -11.40
CA ARG A 173 -20.65 32.24 -10.47
C ARG A 173 -21.68 33.10 -11.19
N VAL A 174 -21.33 33.64 -12.35
CA VAL A 174 -22.24 34.47 -13.16
C VAL A 174 -23.46 33.66 -13.59
N VAL A 175 -23.27 32.50 -14.22
CA VAL A 175 -24.42 31.71 -14.72
C VAL A 175 -25.25 31.05 -13.62
N ASN A 176 -24.69 30.84 -12.42
CA ASN A 176 -25.45 30.37 -11.26
C ASN A 176 -26.24 31.47 -10.56
N ALA A 177 -25.93 32.75 -10.82
CA ALA A 177 -26.67 33.90 -10.33
C ALA A 177 -27.81 34.32 -11.27
N MET A 178 -27.81 33.86 -12.53
CA MET A 178 -28.88 34.12 -13.50
C MET A 178 -30.16 33.34 -13.14
N THR A 179 -31.32 34.00 -13.24
CA THR A 179 -32.63 33.32 -13.17
C THR A 179 -33.03 32.77 -14.54
N GLU A 180 -34.03 31.89 -14.60
CA GLU A 180 -34.39 31.19 -15.85
C GLU A 180 -34.79 32.12 -17.01
N ASP A 181 -35.27 33.33 -16.71
CA ASP A 181 -35.78 34.32 -17.66
C ASP A 181 -34.80 35.47 -17.97
N THR A 182 -33.57 35.41 -17.43
CA THR A 182 -32.57 36.47 -17.68
C THR A 182 -31.92 36.29 -19.06
N PRO A 183 -32.02 37.26 -20.00
CA PRO A 183 -31.33 37.18 -21.28
C PRO A 183 -29.81 37.19 -21.08
N PHE A 184 -29.10 36.37 -21.85
CA PHE A 184 -27.63 36.27 -21.76
C PHE A 184 -26.97 37.48 -22.42
N ASP A 185 -26.38 38.36 -21.61
CA ASP A 185 -25.53 39.45 -22.08
C ASP A 185 -24.08 38.97 -22.20
N ALA A 186 -23.66 38.70 -23.44
CA ALA A 186 -22.32 38.23 -23.74
C ALA A 186 -21.23 39.26 -23.37
N ALA A 187 -21.52 40.57 -23.49
CA ALA A 187 -20.54 41.61 -23.21
C ALA A 187 -20.30 41.77 -21.70
N ALA A 188 -21.37 41.70 -20.90
CA ALA A 188 -21.26 41.68 -19.44
C ALA A 188 -20.56 40.41 -18.96
N PHE A 189 -20.91 39.26 -19.53
CA PHE A 189 -20.29 37.97 -19.19
C PHE A 189 -18.79 37.94 -19.49
N GLU A 190 -18.37 38.36 -20.68
CA GLU A 190 -16.95 38.39 -21.07
C GLU A 190 -16.13 39.29 -20.15
N LYS A 191 -16.69 40.46 -19.77
CA LYS A 191 -16.07 41.40 -18.83
C LYS A 191 -15.93 40.82 -17.42
N ASP A 192 -16.98 40.20 -16.89
CA ASP A 192 -17.00 39.66 -15.52
C ASP A 192 -16.18 38.37 -15.38
N CYS A 193 -15.91 37.69 -16.49
CA CYS A 193 -15.13 36.45 -16.53
C CYS A 193 -13.68 36.64 -17.00
N GLY A 194 -13.27 37.87 -17.32
CA GLY A 194 -11.90 38.16 -17.77
C GLY A 194 -11.54 37.53 -19.11
N VAL A 195 -12.51 37.36 -20.01
CA VAL A 195 -12.29 36.82 -21.35
C VAL A 195 -11.42 37.78 -22.15
N GLY A 196 -10.34 37.28 -22.74
CA GLY A 196 -9.37 38.09 -23.50
C GLY A 196 -8.49 39.01 -22.64
N VAL A 197 -8.57 38.91 -21.31
CA VAL A 197 -7.64 39.62 -20.41
C VAL A 197 -6.39 38.78 -20.25
N GLU A 198 -5.27 39.30 -20.76
CA GLU A 198 -3.92 38.80 -20.49
C GLU A 198 -3.20 39.79 -19.58
N VAL A 199 -2.59 39.27 -18.51
CA VAL A 199 -1.76 40.07 -17.60
C VAL A 199 -0.31 39.75 -17.91
N SER A 200 0.43 40.71 -18.45
CA SER A 200 1.84 40.50 -18.81
C SER A 200 2.71 40.23 -17.58
N HIS A 201 3.83 39.53 -17.78
CA HIS A 201 4.79 39.25 -16.71
C HIS A 201 5.26 40.52 -16.00
N ASP A 202 5.55 41.59 -16.74
CA ASP A 202 5.98 42.88 -16.18
C ASP A 202 4.89 43.52 -15.31
N GLU A 203 3.63 43.39 -15.72
CA GLU A 203 2.50 43.90 -14.95
C GLU A 203 2.26 43.08 -13.67
N ILE A 204 2.45 41.75 -13.75
CA ILE A 204 2.43 40.86 -12.57
C ILE A 204 3.54 41.27 -11.60
N LEU A 205 4.77 41.41 -12.09
CA LEU A 205 5.93 41.79 -11.29
C LEU A 205 5.73 43.13 -10.61
N ARG A 206 5.24 44.13 -11.35
CA ARG A 206 4.96 45.48 -10.81
C ARG A 206 3.89 45.45 -9.71
N ARG A 207 2.80 44.73 -9.92
CA ARG A 207 1.70 44.65 -8.95
C ARG A 207 2.06 43.82 -7.72
N VAL A 208 2.79 42.71 -7.88
CA VAL A 208 3.29 41.92 -6.74
C VAL A 208 4.31 42.72 -5.93
N LYS A 209 5.25 43.45 -6.58
CA LYS A 209 6.17 44.36 -5.87
C LYS A 209 5.43 45.44 -5.09
N ALA A 210 4.43 46.08 -5.70
CA ALA A 210 3.61 47.07 -5.02
C ALA A 210 2.84 46.48 -3.83
N ALA A 211 2.33 45.26 -3.96
CA ALA A 211 1.63 44.55 -2.88
C ALA A 211 2.55 44.20 -1.70
N LEU A 212 3.82 43.90 -1.98
CA LEU A 212 4.81 43.54 -0.97
C LEU A 212 5.53 44.76 -0.36
N ALA A 213 5.47 45.93 -1.01
CA ALA A 213 6.19 47.13 -0.58
C ALA A 213 5.75 47.64 0.81
N ASP A 214 4.46 47.45 1.14
CA ASP A 214 3.88 47.88 2.41
C ASP A 214 3.72 46.74 3.43
N GLU A 215 4.20 45.52 3.13
CA GLU A 215 4.12 44.40 4.08
C GLU A 215 5.21 44.51 5.16
N ASP A 216 4.80 44.31 6.42
CA ASP A 216 5.73 44.14 7.54
C ASP A 216 6.65 42.92 7.28
N PRO A 217 7.99 43.11 7.22
CA PRO A 217 8.93 42.02 6.95
C PRO A 217 8.84 40.86 7.94
N LYS A 218 8.45 41.11 9.21
CA LYS A 218 8.24 40.04 10.21
C LYS A 218 6.99 39.23 9.89
N ALA A 219 5.85 39.88 9.61
CA ALA A 219 4.62 39.23 9.19
C ALA A 219 4.77 38.46 7.87
N LEU A 220 5.50 39.03 6.90
CA LEU A 220 5.79 38.40 5.62
C LEU A 220 6.62 37.12 5.81
N LYS A 221 7.66 37.16 6.67
CA LYS A 221 8.46 35.97 7.01
C LYS A 221 7.64 34.87 7.68
N VAL A 222 6.75 35.23 8.62
CA VAL A 222 5.82 34.27 9.26
C VAL A 222 4.86 33.66 8.25
N SER A 223 4.26 34.46 7.37
CA SER A 223 3.34 33.97 6.34
C SER A 223 4.05 33.07 5.32
N TRP A 224 5.27 33.42 4.92
CA TRP A 224 6.08 32.63 3.98
C TRP A 224 6.52 31.30 4.58
N MET A 225 6.99 31.30 5.83
CA MET A 225 7.41 30.07 6.52
C MET A 225 6.24 29.15 6.87
N LYS A 226 5.05 29.69 7.16
CA LYS A 226 3.88 28.88 7.50
C LYS A 226 3.29 28.18 6.28
N ASN A 227 3.07 28.91 5.19
CA ASN A 227 2.60 28.37 3.92
C ASN A 227 2.73 29.43 2.80
N PRO A 228 3.69 29.29 1.86
CA PRO A 228 3.85 30.22 0.74
C PRO A 228 2.58 30.41 -0.11
N ASN A 229 1.70 29.40 -0.19
CA ASN A 229 0.45 29.49 -0.94
C ASN A 229 -0.59 30.43 -0.30
N MET A 230 -0.43 30.81 0.98
CA MET A 230 -1.30 31.82 1.60
C MET A 230 -1.09 33.21 0.99
N LEU A 231 0.15 33.54 0.63
CA LEU A 231 0.46 34.77 -0.11
C LEU A 231 -0.15 34.74 -1.50
N LEU A 232 -0.09 33.59 -2.18
CA LEU A 232 -0.74 33.40 -3.47
C LEU A 232 -2.25 33.66 -3.43
N GLY A 233 -2.92 33.24 -2.35
CA GLY A 233 -4.34 33.54 -2.10
C GLY A 233 -4.63 35.03 -1.96
N ARG A 234 -3.77 35.77 -1.27
CA ARG A 234 -3.86 37.23 -1.10
C ARG A 234 -3.62 37.97 -2.40
N MET A 235 -2.65 37.53 -3.22
CA MET A 235 -2.38 38.12 -4.53
C MET A 235 -3.60 38.04 -5.47
N LYS A 236 -4.47 37.02 -5.33
CA LYS A 236 -5.71 36.90 -6.12
C LYS A 236 -6.72 38.02 -5.87
N GLN A 237 -6.67 38.62 -4.69
CA GLN A 237 -7.61 39.66 -4.27
C GLN A 237 -7.19 41.05 -4.74
N ILE A 238 -5.98 41.16 -5.30
CA ILE A 238 -5.44 42.44 -5.79
C ILE A 238 -6.04 42.72 -7.17
N SER A 239 -6.63 43.91 -7.29
CA SER A 239 -7.18 44.40 -8.55
C SER A 239 -6.12 44.29 -9.66
N GLY A 240 -6.50 43.70 -10.80
CA GLY A 240 -5.63 43.45 -11.95
C GLY A 240 -4.74 42.20 -11.91
N LEU A 241 -4.60 41.52 -10.77
CA LEU A 241 -3.97 40.18 -10.68
C LEU A 241 -4.99 39.04 -10.69
N GLN A 242 -6.28 39.36 -10.55
CA GLN A 242 -7.40 38.41 -10.53
C GLN A 242 -7.51 37.50 -11.77
N TRP A 243 -6.89 37.89 -12.89
CA TRP A 243 -6.87 37.14 -14.15
C TRP A 243 -5.45 36.71 -14.58
N ALA A 244 -4.44 36.92 -13.73
CA ALA A 244 -3.05 36.59 -14.04
C ALA A 244 -2.81 35.07 -13.98
N ASP A 245 -1.83 34.58 -14.74
CA ASP A 245 -1.37 33.20 -14.64
C ASP A 245 -0.75 32.95 -13.26
N PHE A 246 -1.30 31.97 -12.56
CA PHE A 246 -0.93 31.63 -11.19
C PHE A 246 0.44 31.00 -11.05
N ILE A 247 0.89 30.31 -12.09
CA ILE A 247 2.24 29.78 -12.14
C ILE A 247 3.22 30.97 -12.18
N VAL A 248 2.92 31.97 -13.02
CA VAL A 248 3.75 33.17 -13.14
C VAL A 248 3.75 34.01 -11.87
N VAL A 249 2.59 34.23 -11.22
CA VAL A 249 2.50 34.95 -9.94
C VAL A 249 3.29 34.22 -8.84
N LYS A 250 3.22 32.89 -8.81
CA LYS A 250 3.98 32.08 -7.84
C LYS A 250 5.49 32.22 -8.05
N THR A 251 5.96 32.10 -9.29
CA THR A 251 7.40 32.28 -9.63
C THR A 251 7.90 33.66 -9.20
N VAL A 252 7.12 34.72 -9.45
CA VAL A 252 7.46 36.08 -9.02
C VAL A 252 7.54 36.21 -7.49
N LEU A 253 6.65 35.56 -6.74
CA LEU A 253 6.72 35.54 -5.28
C LEU A 253 7.96 34.79 -4.77
N GLU A 254 8.31 33.67 -5.38
CA GLU A 254 9.51 32.88 -5.06
C GLU A 254 10.82 33.62 -5.38
N GLU A 255 10.80 34.52 -6.36
CA GLU A 255 11.93 35.40 -6.65
C GLU A 255 12.06 36.55 -5.65
N LEU A 256 10.95 37.21 -5.29
CA LEU A 256 10.96 38.45 -4.51
C LEU A 256 11.00 38.26 -3.00
N VAL A 257 10.30 37.24 -2.47
CA VAL A 257 10.10 37.12 -1.01
C VAL A 257 11.35 36.63 -0.27
N PRO A 258 12.09 35.59 -0.73
CA PRO A 258 13.26 35.08 0.01
C PRO A 258 14.36 36.13 0.27
N PRO A 259 14.73 37.02 -0.68
CA PRO A 259 15.66 38.11 -0.40
C PRO A 259 15.16 39.11 0.65
N MET A 260 13.85 39.41 0.66
CA MET A 260 13.25 40.40 1.58
C MET A 260 13.21 39.93 3.04
N ILE A 261 13.20 38.62 3.29
CA ILE A 261 13.04 38.04 4.64
C ILE A 261 14.33 37.41 5.20
N LYS A 262 15.42 37.40 4.42
CA LYS A 262 16.67 36.72 4.74
C LYS A 262 17.24 37.15 6.10
N ASP A 263 17.31 38.45 6.35
CA ASP A 263 17.96 39.03 7.53
C ASP A 263 16.96 39.43 8.64
N VAL A 264 15.67 39.10 8.49
CA VAL A 264 14.63 39.44 9.47
C VAL A 264 14.67 38.46 10.64
N VAL A 265 15.03 38.94 11.83
CA VAL A 265 15.00 38.15 13.08
C VAL A 265 13.59 38.18 13.68
N ILE A 266 13.00 36.99 13.91
CA ILE A 266 11.72 36.84 14.60
C ILE A 266 12.05 36.46 16.05
N ASP A 267 11.82 37.38 16.99
CA ASP A 267 11.91 37.08 18.41
C ASP A 267 10.77 36.13 18.78
N GLU A 268 11.09 35.00 19.43
CA GLU A 268 10.08 34.10 19.99
C GLU A 268 9.35 34.78 21.15
N ALA A 269 8.29 35.52 20.82
CA ALA A 269 7.37 36.06 21.82
C ALA A 269 6.44 34.93 22.30
N GLY A 270 6.55 34.59 23.59
CA GLY A 270 5.62 33.71 24.29
C GLY A 270 4.15 34.13 24.17
N PRO A 271 3.21 33.24 24.54
CA PRO A 271 1.81 33.38 24.18
C PRO A 271 1.18 34.64 24.80
N LYS A 272 0.89 35.63 23.97
CA LYS A 272 0.07 36.79 24.34
C LYS A 272 -1.41 36.44 24.22
N THR A 273 -2.07 36.46 25.37
CA THR A 273 -3.51 36.58 25.58
C THR A 273 -4.13 37.62 24.65
N LYS A 274 -5.13 37.23 23.85
CA LYS A 274 -5.98 38.17 23.10
C LYS A 274 -7.29 38.38 23.84
N GLU A 275 -7.46 39.58 24.38
CA GLU A 275 -8.74 40.17 24.75
C GLU A 275 -9.68 40.21 23.54
N LYS A 276 -10.94 39.84 23.76
CA LYS A 276 -12.04 39.99 22.79
C LYS A 276 -12.64 41.40 22.92
N ALA A 277 -12.74 42.13 21.82
CA ALA A 277 -13.62 43.29 21.69
C ALA A 277 -15.07 42.84 21.41
N PRO A 278 -16.09 43.61 21.83
CA PRO A 278 -17.45 43.12 22.03
C PRO A 278 -18.24 43.08 20.72
N THR A 279 -18.87 41.94 20.44
CA THR A 279 -19.89 41.83 19.39
C THR A 279 -21.26 41.98 20.03
N GLN A 280 -22.08 42.87 19.46
CA GLN A 280 -23.40 43.26 19.95
C GLN A 280 -24.33 42.06 20.14
N ALA A 281 -24.92 41.98 21.34
CA ALA A 281 -25.91 40.98 21.71
C ALA A 281 -27.27 41.30 21.06
N SER A 282 -27.79 40.36 20.26
CA SER A 282 -29.22 40.24 20.03
C SER A 282 -29.82 39.43 21.20
N LYS A 283 -30.64 40.11 22.02
CA LYS A 283 -31.47 39.46 23.03
C LYS A 283 -32.55 38.62 22.35
N LYS A 284 -32.52 37.31 22.57
CA LYS A 284 -33.74 36.52 22.82
C LYS A 284 -33.45 35.56 23.95
N SER A 285 -34.23 35.72 25.02
CA SER A 285 -34.38 34.76 26.11
C SER A 285 -34.93 33.45 25.55
N ASP A 286 -34.42 32.32 26.03
CA ASP A 286 -35.18 31.40 26.88
C ASP A 286 -34.35 30.15 27.21
N GLU A 287 -34.34 29.85 28.51
CA GLU A 287 -34.10 28.57 29.18
C GLU A 287 -32.76 27.82 28.99
N THR A 288 -32.00 27.83 30.09
CA THR A 288 -30.80 27.04 30.39
C THR A 288 -31.05 25.53 30.30
N ALA A 289 -30.61 24.91 29.21
CA ALA A 289 -30.10 23.53 29.24
C ALA A 289 -28.60 23.59 29.50
N ALA A 290 -28.14 23.14 30.68
CA ALA A 290 -26.73 23.04 31.00
C ALA A 290 -26.03 22.15 29.94
N THR A 291 -25.15 22.73 29.14
CA THR A 291 -24.30 21.98 28.19
C THR A 291 -23.30 21.16 29.00
N ASN A 292 -23.65 19.89 29.23
CA ASN A 292 -22.77 18.93 29.88
C ASN A 292 -21.50 18.76 29.02
N LYS A 293 -20.35 19.24 29.52
CA LYS A 293 -19.03 19.07 28.88
C LYS A 293 -18.40 17.77 29.35
N CYS A 294 -17.63 17.12 28.48
CA CYS A 294 -16.82 15.97 28.91
C CYS A 294 -15.74 16.46 29.89
N PRO A 295 -15.57 15.86 31.09
CA PRO A 295 -14.62 16.32 32.08
C PRO A 295 -13.18 16.36 31.55
N ARG A 296 -12.56 17.54 31.63
CA ARG A 296 -11.18 17.78 31.20
C ARG A 296 -10.31 18.22 32.36
N GLY A 297 -9.24 17.48 32.61
CA GLY A 297 -8.16 17.89 33.53
C GLY A 297 -7.20 18.88 32.90
N ALA A 298 -6.71 19.84 33.69
CA ALA A 298 -5.71 20.81 33.26
C ALA A 298 -4.30 20.21 33.18
N ASP A 299 -3.98 19.23 34.03
CA ASP A 299 -2.73 18.48 34.02
C ASP A 299 -3.02 17.00 33.75
N TRP A 300 -2.37 16.44 32.73
CA TRP A 300 -2.57 15.04 32.37
C TRP A 300 -2.09 14.08 33.46
N LYS A 301 -1.16 14.50 34.33
CA LYS A 301 -0.68 13.69 35.46
C LYS A 301 -1.74 13.47 36.54
N SER A 302 -2.82 14.28 36.58
CA SER A 302 -3.94 14.02 37.48
C SER A 302 -4.93 13.00 36.92
N ILE A 303 -4.90 12.75 35.60
CA ILE A 303 -5.80 11.81 34.91
C ILE A 303 -5.25 10.39 34.98
N VAL A 304 -3.92 10.23 34.84
CA VAL A 304 -3.30 8.92 34.74
C VAL A 304 -2.11 8.77 35.67
N ASN A 305 -1.91 7.56 36.17
CA ASN A 305 -0.69 7.13 36.83
C ASN A 305 0.11 6.25 35.85
N LEU A 306 1.30 6.72 35.49
CA LEU A 306 2.17 6.05 34.51
C LEU A 306 2.53 4.61 34.89
N ARG A 307 2.46 4.23 36.17
CA ARG A 307 2.75 2.87 36.64
C ARG A 307 1.55 1.91 36.52
N SER A 308 0.37 2.42 36.19
CA SER A 308 -0.88 1.66 36.09
C SER A 308 -1.60 1.89 34.77
N LEU A 309 -0.87 2.23 33.71
CA LEU A 309 -1.46 2.36 32.38
C LEU A 309 -1.86 0.98 31.85
N THR A 310 -3.05 0.91 31.25
CA THR A 310 -3.51 -0.25 30.49
C THR A 310 -3.16 -0.02 29.03
N ARG A 311 -2.45 -0.96 28.41
CA ARG A 311 -2.21 -0.91 26.96
C ARG A 311 -3.46 -1.32 26.22
N ILE A 312 -3.73 -0.69 25.08
CA ILE A 312 -4.90 -0.98 24.25
C ILE A 312 -4.95 -2.45 23.83
N GLY A 313 -3.81 -3.05 23.50
CA GLY A 313 -3.70 -4.45 23.12
C GLY A 313 -4.06 -5.45 24.23
N ASP A 314 -4.03 -5.02 25.50
CA ASP A 314 -4.36 -5.86 26.65
C ASP A 314 -5.88 -5.79 26.99
N LEU A 315 -6.63 -4.87 26.39
CA LEU A 315 -8.05 -4.65 26.68
C LEU A 315 -8.98 -5.84 26.41
N PRO A 316 -8.76 -6.71 25.41
CA PRO A 316 -9.57 -7.92 25.24
C PRO A 316 -9.57 -8.85 26.47
N SER A 317 -8.56 -8.75 27.34
CA SER A 317 -8.46 -9.50 28.59
C SER A 317 -9.00 -8.75 29.82
N VAL A 318 -9.45 -7.51 29.65
CA VAL A 318 -9.98 -6.68 30.74
C VAL A 318 -11.51 -6.87 30.85
N PRO A 319 -12.06 -7.12 32.05
CA PRO A 319 -13.50 -7.26 32.23
C PRO A 319 -14.27 -6.00 31.84
N GLU A 320 -15.46 -6.17 31.25
CA GLU A 320 -16.36 -5.06 30.93
C GLU A 320 -16.74 -4.25 32.18
N GLY A 321 -16.86 -2.93 32.03
CA GLY A 321 -17.14 -1.99 33.11
C GLY A 321 -15.91 -1.58 33.93
N THR A 322 -14.76 -2.25 33.75
CA THR A 322 -13.51 -1.90 34.44
C THR A 322 -13.05 -0.51 34.02
N GLN A 323 -12.69 0.31 35.00
CA GLN A 323 -12.07 1.60 34.74
C GLN A 323 -10.58 1.41 34.44
N VAL A 324 -10.12 1.97 33.34
CA VAL A 324 -8.75 1.89 32.85
C VAL A 324 -8.18 3.29 32.61
N GLN A 325 -6.85 3.35 32.55
CA GLN A 325 -6.10 4.57 32.29
C GLN A 325 -5.22 4.33 31.06
N ILE A 326 -5.40 5.15 30.03
CA ILE A 326 -4.70 4.98 28.75
C ILE A 326 -4.06 6.30 28.35
N VAL A 327 -2.82 6.22 27.87
CA VAL A 327 -2.15 7.32 27.17
C VAL A 327 -1.94 6.91 25.73
N GLY A 328 -2.34 7.76 24.79
CA GLY A 328 -2.19 7.46 23.37
C GLY A 328 -2.38 8.68 22.48
N TRP A 329 -2.41 8.44 21.18
CA TRP A 329 -2.58 9.44 20.14
C TRP A 329 -3.91 9.27 19.44
N ALA A 330 -4.58 10.38 19.17
CA ALA A 330 -5.80 10.43 18.37
C ALA A 330 -5.49 10.06 16.92
N HIS A 331 -5.71 8.79 16.55
CA HIS A 331 -5.47 8.28 15.21
C HIS A 331 -6.54 8.75 14.22
N ARG A 332 -7.80 8.84 14.67
CA ARG A 332 -8.93 9.42 13.93
C ARG A 332 -9.83 10.17 14.90
N VAL A 333 -10.42 11.25 14.45
CA VAL A 333 -11.35 12.07 15.24
C VAL A 333 -12.61 12.32 14.41
N ARG A 334 -13.78 12.11 15.02
CA ARG A 334 -15.08 12.43 14.43
C ARG A 334 -15.98 13.07 15.48
N HIS A 335 -16.38 14.31 15.22
CA HIS A 335 -17.33 15.04 16.07
C HIS A 335 -18.76 14.87 15.52
N GLN A 336 -19.71 14.52 16.38
CA GLN A 336 -21.13 14.38 16.05
C GLN A 336 -21.98 15.06 17.13
N SER A 337 -22.32 16.33 16.91
CA SER A 337 -23.11 17.13 17.85
C SER A 337 -22.48 17.12 19.26
N ARG A 338 -23.10 16.42 20.21
CA ARG A 338 -22.66 16.32 21.61
C ARG A 338 -21.71 15.15 21.91
N ILE A 339 -21.38 14.32 20.93
CA ILE A 339 -20.52 13.15 21.12
C ILE A 339 -19.29 13.27 20.21
N SER A 340 -18.11 12.97 20.74
CA SER A 340 -16.89 12.83 19.94
C SER A 340 -16.40 11.39 19.97
N PHE A 341 -16.09 10.86 18.80
CA PHE A 341 -15.49 9.54 18.63
C PHE A 341 -14.02 9.73 18.25
N VAL A 342 -13.12 9.20 19.07
CA VAL A 342 -11.69 9.23 18.81
C VAL A 342 -11.17 7.81 18.73
N VAL A 343 -10.63 7.40 17.59
CA VAL A 343 -9.85 6.16 17.54
C VAL A 343 -8.49 6.47 18.15
N LEU A 344 -8.19 5.90 19.32
CA LEU A 344 -6.94 6.06 20.03
C LEU A 344 -5.95 4.97 19.61
N ARG A 345 -4.67 5.33 19.51
CA ARG A 345 -3.54 4.42 19.23
C ARG A 345 -2.47 4.64 20.28
N ASP A 346 -1.92 3.58 20.87
CA ASP A 346 -0.81 3.66 21.84
C ASP A 346 0.44 2.87 21.41
N GLY A 347 0.39 2.27 20.21
CA GLY A 347 1.41 1.38 19.68
C GLY A 347 1.08 -0.10 19.87
N SER A 348 0.36 -0.48 20.93
CA SER A 348 -0.10 -1.86 21.14
C SER A 348 -1.37 -2.19 20.35
N GLY A 349 -2.25 -1.21 20.11
CA GLY A 349 -3.47 -1.42 19.34
C GLY A 349 -4.23 -0.13 19.03
N TYR A 350 -5.48 -0.30 18.58
CA TYR A 350 -6.43 0.76 18.30
C TYR A 350 -7.72 0.53 19.09
N ILE A 351 -8.32 1.58 19.64
CA ILE A 351 -9.64 1.51 20.27
C ILE A 351 -10.46 2.76 20.04
N GLN A 352 -11.76 2.61 19.83
CA GLN A 352 -12.69 3.72 19.84
C GLN A 352 -12.90 4.23 21.27
N ALA A 353 -12.55 5.49 21.52
CA ALA A 353 -12.91 6.23 22.72
C ALA A 353 -14.11 7.15 22.42
N VAL A 354 -15.14 7.09 23.27
CA VAL A 354 -16.38 7.86 23.15
C VAL A 354 -16.42 8.91 24.24
N PHE A 355 -16.40 10.17 23.83
CA PHE A 355 -16.51 11.33 24.70
C PHE A 355 -17.96 11.80 24.68
N ASP A 356 -18.65 11.69 25.81
CA ASP A 356 -19.99 12.24 25.99
C ASP A 356 -19.91 13.67 26.52
N GLY A 357 -20.57 14.60 25.83
CA GLY A 357 -20.52 16.03 26.09
C GLY A 357 -19.60 16.81 25.14
N GLU A 358 -19.75 18.14 25.17
CA GLU A 358 -18.91 19.02 24.35
C GLU A 358 -17.43 18.88 24.75
N THR A 359 -16.58 18.71 23.75
CA THR A 359 -15.11 18.71 23.85
C THR A 359 -14.55 19.90 23.09
N GLU A 360 -13.30 20.28 23.40
CA GLU A 360 -12.56 21.14 22.48
C GLU A 360 -12.19 20.37 21.20
N PRO A 361 -11.99 21.04 20.06
CA PRO A 361 -11.56 20.36 18.85
C PRO A 361 -10.18 19.73 19.04
N PHE A 362 -10.09 18.41 18.89
CA PHE A 362 -8.82 17.68 18.82
C PHE A 362 -8.51 17.36 17.37
N HIS A 363 -7.26 17.56 16.97
CA HIS A 363 -6.81 17.13 15.66
C HIS A 363 -6.18 15.73 15.72
N ARG A 364 -6.07 15.09 14.55
CA ARG A 364 -5.29 13.85 14.40
C ARG A 364 -3.87 14.04 14.94
N GLU A 365 -3.34 13.00 15.58
CA GLU A 365 -2.05 12.96 16.29
C GLU A 365 -1.97 13.77 17.60
N THR A 366 -3.08 14.34 18.08
CA THR A 366 -3.13 14.87 19.46
C THR A 366 -2.88 13.74 20.46
N SER A 367 -1.98 13.96 21.41
CA SER A 367 -1.71 13.01 22.49
C SER A 367 -2.61 13.27 23.69
N LEU A 368 -3.24 12.21 24.20
CA LEU A 368 -4.30 12.26 25.19
C LEU A 368 -3.98 11.32 26.34
N ALA A 369 -4.23 11.78 27.56
CA ALA A 369 -4.38 10.95 28.74
C ALA A 369 -5.88 10.77 29.01
N ILE A 370 -6.34 9.53 29.12
CA ILE A 370 -7.76 9.19 29.25
C ILE A 370 -7.94 8.26 30.45
N ARG A 371 -8.92 8.57 31.30
CA ARG A 371 -9.51 7.65 32.25
C ARG A 371 -10.93 7.33 31.77
N GLY A 372 -11.25 6.06 31.66
CA GLY A 372 -12.56 5.65 31.13
C GLY A 372 -12.89 4.19 31.43
N ARG A 373 -14.08 3.75 31.05
CA ARG A 373 -14.59 2.39 31.29
C ARG A 373 -14.70 1.61 30.00
N VAL A 374 -14.23 0.36 30.03
CA VAL A 374 -14.32 -0.56 28.89
C VAL A 374 -15.77 -1.01 28.74
N LYS A 375 -16.29 -0.95 27.51
CA LYS A 375 -17.64 -1.42 27.16
C LYS A 375 -17.57 -2.28 25.91
N ARG A 376 -18.31 -3.39 25.86
CA ARG A 376 -18.37 -4.22 24.66
C ARG A 376 -19.25 -3.55 23.61
N GLU A 377 -18.72 -3.37 22.41
CA GLU A 377 -19.44 -2.80 21.27
C GLU A 377 -18.99 -3.50 19.99
N PRO A 378 -19.73 -4.53 19.52
CA PRO A 378 -19.37 -5.29 18.32
C PRO A 378 -19.20 -4.43 17.07
N LYS A 379 -19.91 -3.30 16.96
CA LYS A 379 -19.81 -2.40 15.80
C LYS A 379 -18.50 -1.59 15.78
N ALA A 380 -17.76 -1.56 16.88
CA ALA A 380 -16.45 -0.92 16.94
C ALA A 380 -15.33 -1.73 16.26
N GLN A 381 -15.59 -3.01 15.93
CA GLN A 381 -14.62 -3.89 15.28
C GLN A 381 -14.38 -3.49 13.82
N VAL A 382 -13.52 -2.48 13.62
CA VAL A 382 -13.15 -1.92 12.33
C VAL A 382 -11.65 -1.64 12.33
N GLU A 383 -10.94 -2.02 11.26
CA GLU A 383 -9.54 -1.64 11.04
C GLU A 383 -8.64 -1.93 12.25
N LEU A 384 -8.55 -3.21 12.64
CA LEU A 384 -7.77 -3.74 13.77
C LEU A 384 -8.28 -3.34 15.18
N GLN A 385 -9.38 -2.61 15.30
CA GLN A 385 -10.00 -2.36 16.59
C GLN A 385 -10.68 -3.63 17.13
N PRO A 386 -10.56 -3.91 18.44
CA PRO A 386 -11.29 -5.00 19.06
C PRO A 386 -12.79 -4.62 19.20
N PRO A 387 -13.69 -5.57 19.50
CA PRO A 387 -15.13 -5.31 19.64
C PRO A 387 -15.49 -4.62 20.98
N TYR A 388 -14.73 -3.60 21.34
CA TYR A 388 -14.85 -2.82 22.57
C TYR A 388 -14.67 -1.33 22.27
N GLU A 389 -15.29 -0.50 23.11
CA GLU A 389 -15.08 0.94 23.15
C GLU A 389 -14.72 1.38 24.57
N LEU A 390 -14.07 2.53 24.67
CA LEU A 390 -13.74 3.19 25.93
C LEU A 390 -14.69 4.36 26.14
N ILE A 391 -15.58 4.25 27.13
CA ILE A 391 -16.43 5.36 27.55
C ILE A 391 -15.59 6.30 28.41
N VAL A 392 -15.34 7.51 27.93
CA VAL A 392 -14.44 8.45 28.59
C VAL A 392 -15.12 9.09 29.79
N ASP A 393 -14.53 8.90 30.98
CA ASP A 393 -14.95 9.56 32.21
C ASP A 393 -14.28 10.93 32.34
N GLU A 394 -12.98 10.99 32.04
CA GLU A 394 -12.16 12.20 32.15
C GLU A 394 -10.96 12.10 31.20
N TYR A 395 -10.53 13.23 30.64
CA TYR A 395 -9.33 13.29 29.78
C TYR A 395 -8.48 14.53 30.02
N ALA A 396 -7.26 14.51 29.49
CA ALA A 396 -6.41 15.68 29.34
C ALA A 396 -5.58 15.60 28.06
N ILE A 397 -5.29 16.76 27.46
CA ILE A 397 -4.36 16.86 26.33
C ILE A 397 -2.93 16.92 26.90
N ILE A 398 -2.07 16.02 26.45
CA ILE A 398 -0.64 16.00 26.79
C ILE A 398 0.12 16.93 25.83
N GLY A 399 -0.12 16.75 24.54
CA GLY A 399 0.53 17.49 23.46
C GLY A 399 -0.43 17.63 22.29
N ASN A 400 -0.63 18.87 21.85
CA ASN A 400 -1.59 19.19 20.81
C ASN A 400 -1.04 18.94 19.41
N SER A 401 -1.94 18.72 18.46
CA SER A 401 -1.68 18.74 17.02
C SER A 401 -2.45 19.91 16.41
N ASP A 402 -1.83 20.67 15.51
CA ASP A 402 -2.43 21.87 14.92
C ASP A 402 -3.32 21.59 13.69
N GLY A 403 -3.50 20.30 13.36
CA GLY A 403 -4.28 19.85 12.20
C GLY A 403 -3.55 19.93 10.86
N SER A 404 -2.34 20.52 10.80
CA SER A 404 -1.58 20.65 9.56
C SER A 404 -1.26 19.30 8.91
N ILE A 405 -1.16 18.23 9.71
CA ILE A 405 -0.87 16.86 9.26
C ILE A 405 -1.88 16.34 8.21
N GLU A 406 -3.11 16.85 8.18
CA GLU A 406 -4.11 16.48 7.17
C GLU A 406 -3.70 16.93 5.75
N ASN A 407 -2.82 17.93 5.65
CA ASN A 407 -2.33 18.48 4.39
C ASN A 407 -0.91 17.98 4.03
N VAL A 408 -0.21 17.32 4.96
CA VAL A 408 1.16 16.81 4.72
C VAL A 408 1.13 15.50 3.95
N ILE A 409 0.31 14.55 4.41
CA ILE A 409 0.07 13.26 3.73
C ILE A 409 -1.40 13.15 3.37
N THR A 410 -1.65 13.14 2.07
CA THR A 410 -2.97 13.00 1.45
C THR A 410 -3.07 11.69 0.68
N ALA A 411 -4.29 11.30 0.29
CA ALA A 411 -4.49 10.13 -0.54
C ALA A 411 -3.84 10.26 -1.94
N GLU A 412 -3.59 11.49 -2.37
CA GLU A 412 -2.99 11.86 -3.66
C GLU A 412 -1.47 12.07 -3.57
N SER A 413 -0.84 11.82 -2.41
CA SER A 413 0.61 11.98 -2.22
C SER A 413 1.38 10.98 -3.08
N SER A 414 2.44 11.44 -3.76
CA SER A 414 3.31 10.58 -4.56
C SER A 414 4.10 9.59 -3.69
N ALA A 415 4.58 8.51 -4.28
CA ALA A 415 5.45 7.54 -3.58
C ALA A 415 6.69 8.21 -2.97
N ASP A 416 7.31 9.16 -3.66
CA ASP A 416 8.45 9.91 -3.12
C ASP A 416 8.06 10.78 -1.93
N LYS A 417 6.91 11.47 -1.98
CA LYS A 417 6.40 12.26 -0.86
C LYS A 417 6.10 11.39 0.36
N LEU A 418 5.53 10.20 0.17
CA LEU A 418 5.31 9.23 1.24
C LEU A 418 6.62 8.73 1.86
N LEU A 419 7.71 8.68 1.08
CA LEU A 419 9.04 8.35 1.59
C LEU A 419 9.69 9.55 2.28
N ASP A 420 9.53 10.79 1.80
CA ASP A 420 10.09 11.97 2.47
C ASP A 420 9.43 12.21 3.85
N ASP A 421 8.12 11.98 3.94
CA ASP A 421 7.36 12.06 5.20
C ASP A 421 7.19 10.69 5.86
N ARG A 422 8.12 9.74 5.62
CA ARG A 422 8.00 8.35 6.11
C ARG A 422 7.77 8.29 7.61
N HIS A 423 8.39 9.18 8.37
CA HIS A 423 8.21 9.32 9.82
C HIS A 423 6.75 9.57 10.26
N LEU A 424 5.90 10.17 9.41
CA LEU A 424 4.47 10.33 9.62
C LEU A 424 3.67 9.17 8.99
N VAL A 425 4.07 8.68 7.81
CA VAL A 425 3.44 7.51 7.16
C VAL A 425 3.46 6.29 8.07
N LEU A 426 4.57 6.07 8.79
CA LEU A 426 4.73 4.97 9.75
C LEU A 426 3.76 5.03 10.93
N ARG A 427 3.12 6.17 11.19
CA ARG A 427 2.06 6.30 12.20
C ARG A 427 0.71 5.77 11.68
N GLY A 428 0.55 5.64 10.37
CA GLY A 428 -0.61 5.04 9.73
C GLY A 428 -0.77 3.55 10.06
N THR A 429 -1.97 3.02 9.89
CA THR A 429 -2.28 1.60 10.15
C THR A 429 -1.41 0.67 9.32
N TYR A 430 -1.29 0.90 8.02
CA TYR A 430 -0.47 0.08 7.12
C TYR A 430 1.02 0.13 7.47
N GLY A 431 1.60 1.34 7.57
CA GLY A 431 3.04 1.50 7.87
C GLY A 431 3.46 0.89 9.21
N SER A 432 2.66 1.11 10.27
CA SER A 432 2.94 0.50 11.57
C SER A 432 2.72 -1.01 11.58
N THR A 433 1.72 -1.52 10.85
CA THR A 433 1.47 -2.96 10.74
C THR A 433 2.62 -3.68 10.05
N THR A 434 3.17 -3.13 8.97
CA THR A 434 4.35 -3.68 8.30
C THR A 434 5.54 -3.84 9.26
N LEU A 435 5.82 -2.82 10.09
CA LEU A 435 6.92 -2.90 11.05
C LEU A 435 6.66 -3.87 12.20
N LYS A 436 5.41 -4.02 12.65
CA LYS A 436 5.02 -5.02 13.65
C LYS A 436 5.19 -6.44 13.12
N VAL A 437 4.75 -6.71 11.90
CA VAL A 437 4.96 -8.02 11.27
C VAL A 437 6.44 -8.28 11.03
N ARG A 438 7.21 -7.27 10.57
CA ARG A 438 8.68 -7.36 10.48
C ARG A 438 9.33 -7.80 11.79
N HIS A 439 8.94 -7.21 12.91
CA HIS A 439 9.44 -7.60 14.23
C HIS A 439 9.19 -9.07 14.53
N GLU A 440 7.97 -9.56 14.28
CA GLU A 440 7.60 -10.95 14.54
C GLU A 440 8.27 -11.94 13.56
N VAL A 441 8.48 -11.56 12.30
CA VAL A 441 9.24 -12.37 11.34
C VAL A 441 10.69 -12.55 11.79
N ILE A 442 11.37 -11.47 12.20
CA ILE A 442 12.74 -11.55 12.74
C ILE A 442 12.78 -12.46 13.97
N ARG A 443 11.81 -12.31 14.87
CA ARG A 443 11.68 -13.15 16.06
C ARG A 443 11.46 -14.62 15.68
N ALA A 444 10.60 -14.91 14.72
CA ALA A 444 10.31 -16.26 14.25
C ALA A 444 11.55 -16.95 13.69
N PHE A 445 12.36 -16.25 12.87
CA PHE A 445 13.64 -16.77 12.38
C PHE A 445 14.62 -17.05 13.54
N ARG A 446 14.83 -16.09 14.45
CA ARG A 446 15.73 -16.30 15.60
C ARG A 446 15.32 -17.48 16.47
N GLU A 447 14.04 -17.61 16.75
CA GLU A 447 13.53 -18.75 17.52
C GLU A 447 13.68 -20.06 16.74
N TYR A 448 13.61 -20.06 15.41
CA TYR A 448 13.83 -21.27 14.61
C TYR A 448 15.27 -21.74 14.81
N PHE A 449 16.23 -20.83 14.60
CA PHE A 449 17.65 -21.13 14.78
C PHE A 449 17.99 -21.51 16.23
N TRP A 450 17.34 -20.86 17.21
CA TRP A 450 17.43 -21.29 18.61
C TRP A 450 16.96 -22.74 18.80
N SER A 451 15.81 -23.11 18.21
CA SER A 451 15.27 -24.48 18.34
C SER A 451 16.10 -25.55 17.63
N THR A 452 16.96 -25.16 16.68
CA THR A 452 17.86 -26.07 15.95
C THR A 452 19.30 -26.05 16.47
N ASN A 453 19.56 -25.39 17.62
CA ASN A 453 20.91 -25.20 18.18
C ASN A 453 21.90 -24.52 17.21
N THR A 454 21.41 -23.58 16.40
CA THR A 454 22.21 -22.77 15.47
C THR A 454 22.59 -21.46 16.16
N TYR A 455 23.89 -21.14 16.21
CA TYR A 455 24.39 -19.98 16.96
C TYR A 455 24.32 -18.68 16.17
N GLU A 456 23.83 -17.60 16.79
CA GLU A 456 23.90 -16.25 16.22
C GLU A 456 25.33 -15.70 16.38
N VAL A 457 25.92 -15.21 15.29
CA VAL A 457 27.24 -14.56 15.28
C VAL A 457 27.14 -13.13 14.73
N SER A 458 28.16 -12.31 14.97
CA SER A 458 28.20 -10.89 14.55
C SER A 458 29.44 -10.59 13.71
N PRO A 459 29.45 -10.98 12.42
CA PRO A 459 30.56 -10.73 11.52
C PRO A 459 30.79 -9.22 11.25
N PRO A 460 32.00 -8.84 10.81
CA PRO A 460 32.32 -7.44 10.51
C PRO A 460 31.62 -6.96 9.24
N THR A 461 31.17 -5.69 9.23
CA THR A 461 30.56 -5.05 8.06
C THR A 461 31.51 -4.17 7.25
N LEU A 462 32.71 -3.90 7.78
CA LEU A 462 33.82 -3.27 7.07
C LEU A 462 34.80 -4.36 6.63
N VAL A 463 35.01 -4.49 5.33
CA VAL A 463 35.74 -5.62 4.74
C VAL A 463 36.76 -5.15 3.71
N ASN A 464 37.80 -5.96 3.51
CA ASN A 464 38.79 -5.76 2.43
C ASN A 464 38.64 -6.80 1.31
N ALA A 465 37.75 -7.78 1.47
CA ALA A 465 37.56 -8.89 0.55
C ALA A 465 36.17 -8.82 -0.09
N GLU A 466 36.11 -9.10 -1.39
CA GLU A 466 34.88 -9.22 -2.16
C GLU A 466 34.24 -10.60 -1.97
N CYS A 467 32.91 -10.67 -1.84
CA CYS A 467 32.16 -11.92 -1.72
C CYS A 467 31.36 -12.24 -3.00
N GLU A 468 30.58 -11.28 -3.51
CA GLU A 468 29.65 -11.48 -4.64
C GLU A 468 30.19 -10.89 -5.98
N GLY A 469 31.44 -10.43 -6.01
CA GLY A 469 32.09 -9.79 -7.16
C GLY A 469 32.17 -8.25 -7.04
N GLY A 470 33.27 -7.69 -7.55
CA GLY A 470 33.71 -6.32 -7.26
C GLY A 470 32.99 -5.15 -7.92
N SER A 471 31.93 -5.36 -8.70
CA SER A 471 31.28 -4.25 -9.41
C SER A 471 30.29 -3.44 -8.55
N THR A 472 29.95 -3.90 -7.34
CA THR A 472 28.84 -3.32 -6.54
C THR A 472 29.19 -3.07 -5.06
N LEU A 473 30.46 -2.83 -4.71
CA LEU A 473 30.84 -2.44 -3.35
C LEU A 473 30.75 -0.93 -3.11
N PHE A 474 30.46 -0.54 -1.86
CA PHE A 474 30.63 0.84 -1.40
C PHE A 474 31.99 1.02 -0.75
N ASP A 475 32.78 1.96 -1.26
CA ASP A 475 34.08 2.32 -0.69
C ASP A 475 33.93 3.20 0.55
N VAL A 476 34.78 2.96 1.53
CA VAL A 476 34.85 3.72 2.78
C VAL A 476 36.32 3.97 3.13
N ILE A 477 36.64 5.18 3.58
CA ILE A 477 37.98 5.50 4.05
C ILE A 477 38.13 5.02 5.50
N TYR A 478 38.97 3.99 5.69
CA TYR A 478 39.29 3.40 6.99
C TYR A 478 40.75 3.74 7.36
N TYR A 479 40.92 4.80 8.16
CA TYR A 479 42.24 5.27 8.64
C TYR A 479 43.28 5.47 7.51
N GLY A 480 42.86 6.09 6.41
CA GLY A 480 43.74 6.37 5.26
C GLY A 480 43.93 5.18 4.31
N LYS A 481 43.27 4.05 4.56
CA LYS A 481 43.15 2.92 3.62
C LYS A 481 41.72 2.83 3.10
N THR A 482 41.54 2.31 1.89
CA THR A 482 40.22 1.96 1.38
C THR A 482 39.78 0.64 2.00
N ALA A 483 38.58 0.63 2.57
CA ALA A 483 37.82 -0.56 2.94
C ALA A 483 36.46 -0.49 2.23
N HIS A 484 35.66 -1.55 2.34
CA HIS A 484 34.37 -1.63 1.70
C HIS A 484 33.28 -2.02 2.71
N LEU A 485 32.04 -1.61 2.43
CA LEU A 485 30.88 -2.16 3.12
C LEU A 485 30.56 -3.56 2.59
N THR A 486 30.24 -4.49 3.48
CA THR A 486 30.01 -5.89 3.12
C THR A 486 28.80 -6.10 2.20
N GLN A 487 28.94 -6.93 1.17
CA GLN A 487 27.83 -7.45 0.36
C GLN A 487 27.15 -8.66 1.02
N SER A 488 27.92 -9.43 1.79
CA SER A 488 27.52 -10.69 2.39
C SER A 488 28.55 -11.10 3.44
N SER A 489 28.07 -11.66 4.54
CA SER A 489 28.91 -12.17 5.63
C SER A 489 29.27 -13.64 5.48
N GLN A 490 28.82 -14.30 4.41
CA GLN A 490 28.99 -15.73 4.15
C GLN A 490 30.39 -16.24 4.46
N LEU A 491 31.43 -15.61 3.88
CA LEU A 491 32.81 -16.08 4.05
C LEU A 491 33.23 -16.12 5.52
N TYR A 492 32.74 -15.19 6.36
CA TYR A 492 32.99 -15.19 7.79
C TYR A 492 32.19 -16.26 8.53
N LEU A 493 30.94 -16.53 8.12
CA LEU A 493 30.14 -17.62 8.69
C LEU A 493 30.82 -18.97 8.47
N GLU A 494 31.37 -19.20 7.26
CA GLU A 494 32.13 -20.42 6.94
C GLU A 494 33.29 -20.64 7.93
N THR A 495 34.01 -19.59 8.34
CA THR A 495 35.10 -19.72 9.34
C THR A 495 34.63 -20.10 10.74
N CYS A 496 33.36 -19.84 11.08
CA CYS A 496 32.82 -20.15 12.39
C CYS A 496 32.41 -21.62 12.52
N THR A 497 32.12 -22.28 11.39
CA THR A 497 31.51 -23.62 11.38
C THR A 497 32.36 -24.67 12.08
N ALA A 498 33.68 -24.62 11.92
CA ALA A 498 34.61 -25.53 12.57
C ALA A 498 34.65 -25.40 14.11
N SER A 499 34.21 -24.26 14.67
CA SER A 499 34.22 -24.01 16.11
C SER A 499 32.85 -24.05 16.75
N LEU A 500 31.81 -23.57 16.05
CA LEU A 500 30.47 -23.36 16.62
C LEU A 500 29.42 -24.32 16.04
N GLY A 501 29.76 -25.10 15.00
CA GLY A 501 28.79 -25.87 14.25
C GLY A 501 27.95 -24.97 13.35
N ASP A 502 26.64 -25.15 13.35
CA ASP A 502 25.74 -24.36 12.51
C ASP A 502 25.61 -22.92 13.05
N VAL A 503 25.75 -21.93 12.17
CA VAL A 503 25.75 -20.51 12.53
C VAL A 503 24.84 -19.68 11.63
N TYR A 504 24.37 -18.54 12.16
CA TYR A 504 23.63 -17.55 11.38
C TYR A 504 23.93 -16.12 11.84
N CYS A 505 23.60 -15.14 11.00
CA CYS A 505 23.54 -13.73 11.40
C CYS A 505 22.36 -13.02 10.73
N ILE A 506 21.85 -11.96 11.38
CA ILE A 506 20.88 -11.03 10.79
C ILE A 506 21.49 -9.63 10.87
N LEU A 507 22.17 -9.21 9.81
CA LEU A 507 22.91 -7.94 9.76
C LEU A 507 22.70 -7.22 8.42
N PRO A 508 23.00 -5.92 8.36
CA PRO A 508 22.94 -5.19 7.09
C PRO A 508 23.94 -5.74 6.07
N SER A 509 23.49 -5.87 4.83
CA SER A 509 24.34 -6.03 3.65
C SER A 509 24.11 -4.86 2.70
N TYR A 510 25.14 -4.53 1.92
CA TYR A 510 25.20 -3.31 1.14
C TYR A 510 25.50 -3.61 -0.33
N ARG A 511 24.72 -2.99 -1.23
CA ARG A 511 24.89 -3.13 -2.69
C ARG A 511 24.92 -1.76 -3.36
N ALA A 512 26.06 -1.42 -3.96
CA ALA A 512 26.26 -0.20 -4.73
C ALA A 512 25.74 -0.32 -6.18
N GLU A 513 24.69 -1.12 -6.39
CA GLU A 513 24.04 -1.28 -7.67
C GLU A 513 23.31 0.01 -8.08
N LYS A 514 23.52 0.44 -9.32
CA LYS A 514 22.82 1.60 -9.91
C LYS A 514 21.43 1.21 -10.43
N SER A 515 20.66 0.52 -9.59
CA SER A 515 19.34 -0.02 -9.92
C SER A 515 18.24 0.73 -9.18
N LYS A 516 17.16 1.08 -9.89
CA LYS A 516 15.97 1.76 -9.33
C LYS A 516 14.73 0.87 -9.30
N THR A 517 14.89 -0.46 -9.38
CA THR A 517 13.71 -1.36 -9.39
C THR A 517 13.02 -1.42 -8.03
N ARG A 518 11.87 -2.11 -7.98
CA ARG A 518 11.05 -2.28 -6.78
C ARG A 518 11.60 -3.31 -5.80
N ARG A 519 12.69 -4.01 -6.14
CA ARG A 519 13.31 -5.11 -5.37
C ARG A 519 14.72 -4.82 -4.82
N HIS A 520 15.37 -3.75 -5.28
CA HIS A 520 16.74 -3.43 -4.88
C HIS A 520 16.77 -2.33 -3.82
N LEU A 521 17.62 -2.53 -2.83
CA LEU A 521 18.01 -1.57 -1.82
C LEU A 521 19.53 -1.49 -1.80
N SER A 522 20.07 -0.34 -1.42
CA SER A 522 21.50 -0.17 -1.19
C SER A 522 21.93 -0.68 0.19
N GLU A 523 20.99 -0.76 1.13
CA GLU A 523 21.15 -1.37 2.46
C GLU A 523 19.90 -2.20 2.76
N TYR A 524 20.07 -3.47 3.10
CA TYR A 524 18.98 -4.38 3.42
C TYR A 524 19.36 -5.31 4.57
N SER A 525 18.37 -5.87 5.27
CA SER A 525 18.62 -6.83 6.34
C SER A 525 18.82 -8.22 5.75
N HIS A 526 20.03 -8.74 5.86
CA HIS A 526 20.42 -10.03 5.31
C HIS A 526 20.44 -11.07 6.42
N LEU A 527 19.54 -12.05 6.34
CA LEU A 527 19.60 -13.25 7.16
C LEU A 527 20.48 -14.26 6.45
N GLU A 528 21.67 -14.53 6.98
CA GLU A 528 22.63 -15.46 6.40
C GLU A 528 22.85 -16.63 7.34
N VAL A 529 22.95 -17.84 6.80
CA VAL A 529 23.11 -19.09 7.55
C VAL A 529 24.16 -19.94 6.87
N GLU A 530 25.01 -20.59 7.68
CA GLU A 530 25.98 -21.57 7.20
C GLU A 530 25.87 -22.85 8.06
N TYR A 531 25.65 -23.99 7.41
CA TYR A 531 25.59 -25.30 8.05
C TYR A 531 26.93 -26.00 7.94
N SER A 532 27.43 -26.49 9.06
CA SER A 532 28.81 -26.98 9.21
C SER A 532 29.13 -28.26 8.44
N VAL A 533 28.17 -29.19 8.39
CA VAL A 533 28.31 -30.48 7.68
C VAL A 533 26.98 -30.84 7.04
N CYS A 534 26.90 -30.81 5.71
CA CYS A 534 25.73 -31.24 4.95
C CYS A 534 26.08 -31.66 3.52
N ASP A 535 25.22 -32.48 2.92
CA ASP A 535 25.13 -32.61 1.46
C ASP A 535 24.04 -31.67 0.92
N PHE A 536 23.91 -31.59 -0.41
CA PHE A 536 22.97 -30.68 -1.04
C PHE A 536 21.50 -31.00 -0.67
N ASP A 537 21.15 -32.28 -0.52
CA ASP A 537 19.79 -32.69 -0.14
C ASP A 537 19.43 -32.26 1.29
N LEU A 538 20.31 -32.50 2.26
CA LEU A 538 20.13 -32.06 3.64
C LEU A 538 20.09 -30.53 3.73
N PHE A 539 20.95 -29.85 2.98
CA PHE A 539 20.94 -28.39 2.87
C PHE A 539 19.57 -27.86 2.41
N LEU A 540 19.03 -28.41 1.32
CA LEU A 540 17.71 -28.03 0.79
C LEU A 540 16.58 -28.34 1.78
N SER A 541 16.64 -29.47 2.49
CA SER A 541 15.65 -29.80 3.53
C SER A 541 15.68 -28.81 4.69
N LYS A 542 16.86 -28.43 5.20
CA LYS A 542 16.99 -27.45 6.29
C LYS A 542 16.54 -26.04 5.88
N LEU A 543 16.79 -25.65 4.64
CA LEU A 543 16.31 -24.41 4.03
C LEU A 543 14.76 -24.37 3.99
N GLU A 544 14.15 -25.46 3.52
CA GLU A 544 12.69 -25.63 3.48
C GLU A 544 12.06 -25.60 4.88
N ASP A 545 12.67 -26.30 5.84
CA ASP A 545 12.24 -26.33 7.24
C ASP A 545 12.17 -24.94 7.86
N MET A 546 13.22 -24.15 7.63
CA MET A 546 13.35 -22.78 8.12
C MET A 546 12.22 -21.87 7.60
N ILE A 547 11.95 -21.89 6.29
CA ILE A 547 10.92 -21.04 5.67
C ILE A 547 9.53 -21.39 6.21
N VAL A 548 9.20 -22.68 6.25
CA VAL A 548 7.89 -23.15 6.71
C VAL A 548 7.68 -22.81 8.18
N GLU A 549 8.67 -23.01 9.03
CA GLU A 549 8.54 -22.76 10.45
C GLU A 549 8.49 -21.25 10.77
N ALA A 550 9.28 -20.44 10.08
CA ALA A 550 9.20 -18.98 10.22
C ALA A 550 7.84 -18.43 9.79
N PHE A 551 7.27 -18.95 8.70
CA PHE A 551 5.91 -18.63 8.27
C PHE A 551 4.88 -19.03 9.34
N ASN A 552 4.89 -20.29 9.79
CA ASN A 552 3.92 -20.80 10.77
C ASN A 552 3.92 -19.97 12.06
N ARG A 553 5.10 -19.75 12.66
CA ARG A 553 5.24 -18.96 13.90
C ARG A 553 4.77 -17.52 13.73
N THR A 554 5.01 -16.92 12.57
CA THR A 554 4.54 -15.57 12.26
C THR A 554 3.02 -15.53 12.19
N ILE A 555 2.40 -16.46 11.45
CA ILE A 555 0.94 -16.53 11.32
C ILE A 555 0.25 -16.81 12.65
N GLU A 556 0.76 -17.76 13.45
CA GLU A 556 0.19 -18.10 14.74
C GLU A 556 0.11 -16.89 15.69
N ARG A 557 1.06 -15.96 15.61
CA ARG A 557 1.13 -14.77 16.48
C ARG A 557 0.40 -13.56 15.92
N VAL A 558 0.64 -13.25 14.65
CA VAL A 558 0.20 -12.00 14.02
C VAL A 558 -0.53 -12.21 12.70
N GLY A 559 -1.12 -13.38 12.50
CA GLY A 559 -1.92 -13.69 11.32
C GLY A 559 -3.05 -12.68 11.07
N HIS A 560 -3.66 -12.11 12.11
CA HIS A 560 -4.65 -11.03 11.95
C HIS A 560 -4.07 -9.74 11.34
N LEU A 561 -2.79 -9.44 11.58
CA LEU A 561 -2.08 -8.31 10.96
C LEU A 561 -1.73 -8.61 9.50
N VAL A 562 -1.30 -9.85 9.22
CA VAL A 562 -1.07 -10.31 7.84
C VAL A 562 -2.39 -10.27 7.07
N ALA A 563 -3.51 -10.64 7.69
CA ALA A 563 -4.82 -10.67 7.05
C ALA A 563 -5.35 -9.26 6.77
N PHE A 564 -4.98 -8.28 7.60
CA PHE A 564 -5.26 -6.88 7.32
C PHE A 564 -4.51 -6.36 6.09
N MET A 565 -3.24 -6.74 5.93
CA MET A 565 -2.40 -6.30 4.81
C MET A 565 -2.71 -7.06 3.51
N ASN A 566 -2.96 -8.37 3.63
CA ASN A 566 -3.12 -9.29 2.51
C ASN A 566 -4.36 -10.19 2.67
N PRO A 567 -5.58 -9.61 2.73
CA PRO A 567 -6.81 -10.35 2.97
C PRO A 567 -7.15 -11.36 1.86
N GLY A 568 -6.65 -11.13 0.63
CA GLY A 568 -6.90 -11.99 -0.52
C GLY A 568 -6.30 -13.38 -0.40
N GLU A 569 -5.28 -13.56 0.44
CA GLU A 569 -4.58 -14.83 0.63
C GLU A 569 -5.23 -15.75 1.68
N LEU A 570 -6.22 -15.27 2.43
CA LEU A 570 -7.05 -16.15 3.24
C LEU A 570 -7.93 -17.04 2.33
N VAL A 571 -8.09 -18.31 2.71
CA VAL A 571 -8.94 -19.27 1.99
C VAL A 571 -10.41 -18.85 1.98
N SER A 572 -10.87 -18.18 3.04
CA SER A 572 -12.16 -17.47 3.09
C SER A 572 -12.11 -16.31 4.08
N PRO A 573 -13.02 -15.32 3.98
CA PRO A 573 -13.06 -14.18 4.92
C PRO A 573 -13.29 -14.57 6.38
N GLU A 574 -13.89 -15.73 6.64
CA GLU A 574 -14.21 -16.24 7.98
C GLU A 574 -13.13 -17.19 8.53
N ALA A 575 -12.12 -17.52 7.73
CA ALA A 575 -11.05 -18.42 8.14
C ALA A 575 -10.26 -17.84 9.31
N ASN A 576 -9.79 -18.70 10.22
CA ASN A 576 -8.99 -18.26 11.36
C ASN A 576 -7.63 -17.73 10.85
N PRO A 577 -7.34 -16.42 10.96
CA PRO A 577 -6.12 -15.87 10.41
C PRO A 577 -4.87 -16.34 11.16
N HIS A 578 -5.02 -16.89 12.37
CA HIS A 578 -3.93 -17.46 13.18
C HIS A 578 -3.64 -18.94 12.88
N ASP A 579 -4.40 -19.60 12.01
CA ASP A 579 -4.09 -20.96 11.56
C ASP A 579 -3.31 -20.89 10.24
N PRO A 580 -2.04 -21.37 10.18
CA PRO A 580 -1.26 -21.41 8.94
C PRO A 580 -1.96 -22.12 7.78
N LYS A 581 -2.87 -23.06 8.05
CA LYS A 581 -3.63 -23.79 7.01
C LYS A 581 -4.74 -22.95 6.36
N SER A 582 -5.09 -21.81 6.95
CA SER A 582 -6.09 -20.87 6.43
C SER A 582 -5.58 -20.01 5.28
N TRP A 583 -4.35 -20.23 4.80
CA TRP A 583 -3.67 -19.36 3.85
C TRP A 583 -3.36 -20.10 2.54
N LYS A 584 -3.71 -19.48 1.40
CA LYS A 584 -3.54 -20.07 0.05
C LYS A 584 -2.08 -20.25 -0.33
N PHE A 585 -1.28 -19.22 -0.05
CA PHE A 585 0.17 -19.18 -0.23
C PHE A 585 0.99 -19.86 0.87
N ALA A 586 0.36 -20.59 1.81
CA ALA A 586 1.10 -21.30 2.85
C ALA A 586 2.14 -22.24 2.20
N PRO A 587 3.43 -22.15 2.56
CA PRO A 587 4.46 -23.01 1.99
C PRO A 587 4.21 -24.47 2.38
N LYS A 588 4.10 -25.36 1.39
CA LYS A 588 3.79 -26.78 1.57
C LYS A 588 4.99 -27.64 1.18
N LYS A 589 5.45 -28.47 2.11
CA LYS A 589 6.54 -29.43 1.86
C LYS A 589 6.04 -30.67 1.10
N PRO A 590 6.89 -31.28 0.25
CA PRO A 590 8.15 -30.74 -0.23
C PRO A 590 7.92 -29.64 -1.28
N PHE A 591 8.79 -28.64 -1.33
CA PHE A 591 8.82 -27.62 -2.37
C PHE A 591 9.23 -28.26 -3.69
N ARG A 592 8.70 -27.73 -4.78
CA ARG A 592 9.07 -28.21 -6.12
C ARG A 592 10.55 -27.93 -6.35
N ARG A 593 11.30 -28.96 -6.74
CA ARG A 593 12.68 -28.82 -7.22
C ARG A 593 12.66 -28.76 -8.75
N LEU A 594 13.26 -27.72 -9.31
CA LEU A 594 13.36 -27.49 -10.74
C LEU A 594 14.82 -27.19 -11.07
N LYS A 595 15.49 -28.05 -11.85
CA LYS A 595 16.86 -27.73 -12.30
C LYS A 595 16.80 -26.54 -13.28
N TYR A 596 17.87 -25.75 -13.36
CA TYR A 596 17.97 -24.59 -14.25
C TYR A 596 17.60 -24.94 -15.70
N GLY A 597 18.13 -26.06 -16.22
CA GLY A 597 17.81 -26.51 -17.58
C GLY A 597 16.32 -26.80 -17.78
N ASP A 598 15.66 -27.37 -16.78
CA ASP A 598 14.21 -27.63 -16.80
C ASP A 598 13.40 -26.33 -16.68
N ALA A 599 13.90 -25.33 -15.96
CA ALA A 599 13.28 -24.00 -15.87
C ALA A 599 13.32 -23.28 -17.22
N ILE A 600 14.46 -23.31 -17.93
CA ILE A 600 14.59 -22.77 -19.30
C ILE A 600 13.59 -23.45 -20.23
N LYS A 601 13.50 -24.79 -20.17
CA LYS A 601 12.53 -25.56 -20.95
C LYS A 601 11.09 -25.15 -20.60
N PHE A 602 10.77 -25.03 -19.31
CA PHE A 602 9.44 -24.63 -18.84
C PHE A 602 9.06 -23.24 -19.38
N CYS A 603 9.96 -22.27 -19.31
CA CYS A 603 9.73 -20.93 -19.86
C CYS A 603 9.40 -20.99 -21.35
N ASN A 604 10.21 -21.71 -22.13
CA ASN A 604 10.02 -21.84 -23.57
C ASN A 604 8.72 -22.56 -23.94
N ASP A 605 8.39 -23.65 -23.24
CA ASP A 605 7.15 -24.42 -23.46
C ASP A 605 5.88 -23.60 -23.15
N ASN A 606 5.98 -22.62 -22.24
CA ASN A 606 4.86 -21.75 -21.84
C ASN A 606 4.90 -20.36 -22.50
N GLY A 607 5.78 -20.15 -23.49
CA GLY A 607 5.87 -18.88 -24.21
C GLY A 607 6.38 -17.71 -23.36
N ILE A 608 7.11 -17.98 -22.28
CA ILE A 608 7.79 -16.96 -21.49
C ILE A 608 9.11 -16.63 -22.20
N LEU A 609 9.19 -15.40 -22.72
CA LEU A 609 10.34 -14.92 -23.46
C LEU A 609 11.32 -14.19 -22.54
N ASN A 610 12.59 -14.19 -22.93
CA ASN A 610 13.62 -13.35 -22.35
C ASN A 610 13.24 -11.88 -22.57
N SER A 611 13.12 -11.10 -21.50
CA SER A 611 12.68 -9.71 -21.54
C SER A 611 13.68 -8.77 -22.22
N GLU A 612 14.96 -9.14 -22.27
CA GLU A 612 16.02 -8.33 -22.88
C GLU A 612 16.12 -8.56 -24.40
N THR A 613 15.96 -9.82 -24.84
CA THR A 613 16.11 -10.20 -26.25
C THR A 613 14.77 -10.38 -26.98
N ASN A 614 13.68 -10.47 -26.23
CA ASN A 614 12.34 -10.79 -26.72
C ASN A 614 12.29 -12.09 -27.55
N ALA A 615 13.10 -13.09 -27.14
CA ALA A 615 13.24 -14.39 -27.79
C ALA A 615 13.12 -15.54 -26.76
N PRO A 616 12.93 -16.80 -27.19
CA PRO A 616 13.00 -17.96 -26.31
C PRO A 616 14.35 -18.02 -25.60
N PHE A 617 14.34 -18.45 -24.33
CA PHE A 617 15.54 -18.56 -23.52
C PHE A 617 16.50 -19.60 -24.07
N GLN A 618 17.79 -19.26 -24.05
CA GLN A 618 18.89 -20.18 -24.34
C GLN A 618 19.56 -20.62 -23.05
N PHE A 619 20.12 -21.83 -23.05
CA PHE A 619 20.91 -22.32 -21.92
C PHE A 619 22.13 -21.42 -21.70
N GLY A 620 22.34 -20.96 -20.46
CA GLY A 620 23.34 -19.98 -20.08
C GLY A 620 22.81 -18.55 -19.95
N GLU A 621 21.55 -18.29 -20.33
CA GLU A 621 20.89 -17.01 -20.08
C GLU A 621 20.28 -16.94 -18.67
N ASP A 622 20.27 -15.75 -18.08
CA ASP A 622 19.66 -15.51 -16.79
C ASP A 622 18.14 -15.32 -16.90
N ILE A 623 17.38 -15.94 -15.99
CA ILE A 623 15.92 -15.79 -15.94
C ILE A 623 15.61 -14.62 -15.00
N THR A 624 15.56 -13.42 -15.58
CA THR A 624 15.41 -12.18 -14.81
C THR A 624 14.01 -12.00 -14.21
N ASP A 625 13.84 -10.93 -13.41
CA ASP A 625 12.65 -10.60 -12.60
C ASP A 625 11.29 -10.97 -13.23
N GLN A 626 10.93 -10.38 -14.37
CA GLN A 626 9.58 -10.55 -14.94
C GLN A 626 9.34 -11.99 -15.46
N PRO A 627 10.24 -12.58 -16.26
CA PRO A 627 10.15 -14.00 -16.64
C PRO A 627 10.09 -14.95 -15.43
N GLU A 628 10.91 -14.71 -14.40
CA GLU A 628 10.92 -15.51 -13.17
C GLU A 628 9.55 -15.49 -12.48
N ARG A 629 8.96 -14.29 -12.31
CA ARG A 629 7.60 -14.17 -11.72
C ARG A 629 6.55 -14.86 -12.56
N ALA A 630 6.64 -14.75 -13.89
CA ALA A 630 5.69 -15.40 -14.79
C ALA A 630 5.76 -16.92 -14.64
N MET A 631 6.98 -17.48 -14.58
CA MET A 631 7.19 -18.91 -14.35
C MET A 631 6.59 -19.35 -13.02
N VAL A 632 6.91 -18.66 -11.92
CA VAL A 632 6.42 -19.04 -10.59
C VAL A 632 4.90 -18.86 -10.47
N ALA A 633 4.32 -17.85 -11.12
CA ALA A 633 2.88 -17.65 -11.16
C ALA A 633 2.15 -18.79 -11.88
N LEU A 634 2.73 -19.35 -12.94
CA LEU A 634 2.18 -20.53 -13.62
C LEU A 634 2.33 -21.81 -12.78
N LEU A 635 3.42 -21.92 -12.01
CA LEU A 635 3.65 -23.06 -11.11
C LEU A 635 2.73 -23.02 -9.86
N GLY A 636 2.44 -21.82 -9.34
CA GLY A 636 1.50 -21.60 -8.25
C GLY A 636 1.98 -22.06 -6.86
N GLU A 637 3.25 -22.39 -6.71
CA GLU A 637 3.86 -22.89 -5.48
C GLU A 637 5.30 -22.38 -5.30
N MET A 638 5.89 -22.58 -4.12
CA MET A 638 7.31 -22.29 -3.92
C MET A 638 8.20 -23.27 -4.67
N VAL A 639 9.26 -22.75 -5.28
CA VAL A 639 10.17 -23.51 -6.13
C VAL A 639 11.60 -23.35 -5.67
N PHE A 640 12.29 -24.47 -5.51
CA PHE A 640 13.76 -24.54 -5.49
C PHE A 640 14.26 -24.65 -6.92
N MET A 641 14.70 -23.53 -7.48
CA MET A 641 15.42 -23.53 -8.74
C MET A 641 16.87 -23.87 -8.45
N THR A 642 17.40 -24.95 -9.01
CA THR A 642 18.69 -25.52 -8.61
C THR A 642 19.63 -25.75 -9.79
N HIS A 643 20.90 -26.08 -9.53
CA HIS A 643 21.85 -26.54 -10.56
C HIS A 643 22.13 -25.50 -11.65
N PHE A 644 22.50 -24.28 -11.25
CA PHE A 644 22.81 -23.21 -12.19
C PHE A 644 24.17 -23.45 -12.89
N PRO A 645 24.38 -22.91 -14.10
CA PRO A 645 25.67 -22.97 -14.76
C PRO A 645 26.78 -22.28 -13.95
N ALA A 646 27.90 -22.97 -13.80
CA ALA A 646 29.10 -22.54 -13.09
C ALA A 646 29.65 -21.17 -13.53
N VAL A 647 29.46 -20.82 -14.80
CA VAL A 647 29.95 -19.57 -15.40
C VAL A 647 29.15 -18.35 -14.95
N MET A 648 27.88 -18.55 -14.59
CA MET A 648 26.95 -17.49 -14.18
C MET A 648 27.06 -17.16 -12.68
N LYS A 649 27.50 -18.13 -11.87
CA LYS A 649 27.46 -18.03 -10.41
C LYS A 649 28.84 -17.72 -9.79
N SER A 650 28.83 -17.47 -8.48
CA SER A 650 29.99 -17.07 -7.67
C SER A 650 31.08 -18.14 -7.62
N PHE A 651 32.31 -17.70 -7.39
CA PHE A 651 33.49 -18.55 -7.44
C PHE A 651 33.57 -19.62 -6.34
N TYR A 652 32.84 -19.45 -5.24
CA TYR A 652 32.91 -20.33 -4.06
C TYR A 652 31.95 -21.54 -4.13
N MET A 653 31.02 -21.56 -5.10
CA MET A 653 29.96 -22.58 -5.15
C MET A 653 30.51 -23.94 -5.58
N ALA A 654 30.20 -24.99 -4.83
CA ALA A 654 30.60 -26.36 -5.16
C ALA A 654 30.06 -26.78 -6.54
N ARG A 655 30.82 -27.60 -7.25
CA ARG A 655 30.39 -28.17 -8.53
C ARG A 655 29.42 -29.31 -8.30
N ASP A 656 28.47 -29.45 -9.21
CA ASP A 656 27.62 -30.64 -9.22
C ASP A 656 28.50 -31.89 -9.51
N PRO A 657 28.31 -32.98 -8.75
CA PRO A 657 29.14 -34.19 -8.89
C PRO A 657 28.84 -34.99 -10.17
N GLU A 658 27.65 -34.83 -10.77
CA GLU A 658 27.25 -35.49 -12.02
C GLU A 658 27.63 -34.65 -13.25
N ASP A 659 27.52 -33.32 -13.16
CA ASP A 659 27.90 -32.37 -14.22
C ASP A 659 28.70 -31.18 -13.66
N PRO A 660 30.04 -31.23 -13.72
CA PRO A 660 30.90 -30.17 -13.21
C PRO A 660 30.76 -28.79 -13.89
N THR A 661 29.97 -28.69 -14.97
CA THR A 661 29.61 -27.41 -15.58
C THR A 661 28.50 -26.67 -14.83
N LEU A 662 27.84 -27.35 -13.88
CA LEU A 662 26.81 -26.82 -13.00
C LEU A 662 27.33 -26.66 -11.55
N THR A 663 26.54 -25.99 -10.71
CA THR A 663 26.81 -25.82 -9.28
C THR A 663 25.71 -26.41 -8.42
N GLU A 664 26.05 -26.93 -7.24
CA GLU A 664 25.08 -27.27 -6.19
C GLU A 664 24.53 -25.99 -5.52
N SER A 665 23.80 -25.21 -6.31
CA SER A 665 23.24 -23.91 -5.97
C SER A 665 21.71 -23.98 -5.98
N VAL A 666 21.06 -23.13 -5.18
CA VAL A 666 19.60 -23.00 -5.11
C VAL A 666 19.20 -21.53 -5.01
N ASP A 667 18.18 -21.16 -5.78
CA ASP A 667 17.41 -19.94 -5.58
C ASP A 667 15.98 -20.35 -5.20
N VAL A 668 15.42 -19.76 -4.13
CA VAL A 668 14.05 -20.03 -3.67
C VAL A 668 13.12 -18.98 -4.22
N LEU A 669 12.20 -19.42 -5.08
CA LEU A 669 11.27 -18.56 -5.76
C LEU A 669 9.89 -18.67 -5.11
N ALA A 670 9.37 -17.53 -4.64
CA ALA A 670 8.06 -17.43 -4.01
C ALA A 670 7.03 -16.80 -4.98
N PRO A 671 5.77 -17.30 -5.02
CA PRO A 671 4.72 -16.72 -5.84
C PRO A 671 4.53 -15.21 -5.62
N GLY A 672 4.30 -14.48 -6.71
CA GLY A 672 4.08 -13.02 -6.71
C GLY A 672 5.36 -12.18 -6.70
N ILE A 673 6.43 -12.64 -6.03
CA ILE A 673 7.70 -11.91 -5.90
C ILE A 673 8.88 -12.54 -6.63
N GLY A 674 8.95 -13.85 -6.85
CA GLY A 674 10.17 -14.50 -7.35
C GLY A 674 11.22 -14.76 -6.26
N GLU A 675 12.50 -14.54 -6.54
CA GLU A 675 13.62 -14.90 -5.64
C GLU A 675 13.57 -14.19 -4.27
N ILE A 676 13.50 -14.98 -3.20
CA ILE A 676 13.57 -14.53 -1.79
C ILE A 676 14.82 -15.02 -1.05
N VAL A 677 15.45 -16.09 -1.53
CA VAL A 677 16.66 -16.70 -0.92
C VAL A 677 17.58 -17.18 -2.04
N GLY A 678 18.88 -16.94 -1.89
CA GLY A 678 19.93 -17.53 -2.73
C GLY A 678 20.93 -18.30 -1.87
N GLY A 679 21.38 -19.46 -2.33
CA GLY A 679 22.27 -20.33 -1.54
C GLY A 679 23.01 -21.36 -2.37
N SER A 680 23.98 -22.03 -1.74
CA SER A 680 24.75 -23.10 -2.38
C SER A 680 25.53 -23.94 -1.36
N MET A 681 25.91 -25.13 -1.80
CA MET A 681 27.06 -25.83 -1.22
C MET A 681 28.36 -25.10 -1.55
N ARG A 682 29.36 -25.20 -0.68
CA ARG A 682 30.63 -24.50 -0.81
C ARG A 682 31.72 -25.45 -1.29
N MET A 683 32.65 -24.97 -2.12
CA MET A 683 33.86 -25.71 -2.45
C MET A 683 34.65 -25.98 -1.18
N TRP A 684 34.83 -27.25 -0.83
CA TRP A 684 35.57 -27.67 0.37
C TRP A 684 36.91 -28.33 0.01
N ASN A 685 37.18 -28.59 -1.27
CA ASN A 685 38.48 -29.02 -1.74
C ASN A 685 39.45 -27.83 -1.90
N HIS A 686 40.66 -27.97 -1.35
CA HIS A 686 41.66 -26.90 -1.37
C HIS A 686 42.13 -26.54 -2.79
N GLU A 687 42.46 -27.53 -3.62
CA GLU A 687 42.99 -27.31 -4.97
C GLU A 687 41.93 -26.70 -5.88
N GLU A 688 40.68 -27.16 -5.79
CA GLU A 688 39.57 -26.60 -6.55
C GLU A 688 39.32 -25.12 -6.23
N LEU A 689 39.42 -24.74 -4.96
CA LEU A 689 39.27 -23.36 -4.52
C LEU A 689 40.42 -22.47 -5.05
N ILE A 690 41.66 -22.97 -5.02
CA ILE A 690 42.81 -22.26 -5.60
C ILE A 690 42.63 -22.05 -7.11
N GLU A 691 42.16 -23.07 -7.84
CA GLU A 691 41.83 -22.93 -9.26
C GLU A 691 40.65 -21.97 -9.50
N ALA A 692 39.68 -21.91 -8.59
CA ALA A 692 38.58 -20.94 -8.68
C ALA A 692 39.08 -19.50 -8.55
N TYR A 693 40.01 -19.20 -7.64
CA TYR A 693 40.63 -17.88 -7.55
C TYR A 693 41.34 -17.50 -8.84
N LYS A 694 42.14 -18.42 -9.41
CA LYS A 694 42.86 -18.19 -10.67
C LYS A 694 41.89 -17.86 -11.80
N ARG A 695 40.80 -18.62 -11.95
CA ARG A 695 39.78 -18.39 -13.00
C ARG A 695 39.09 -17.03 -12.89
N LYS A 696 38.93 -16.52 -11.66
CA LYS A 696 38.25 -15.23 -11.39
C LYS A 696 39.23 -14.08 -11.16
N ASN A 697 40.53 -14.31 -11.34
CA ASN A 697 41.59 -13.33 -11.14
C ASN A 697 41.57 -12.70 -9.73
N LEU A 698 41.29 -13.52 -8.72
CA LEU A 698 41.28 -13.11 -7.31
C LEU A 698 42.65 -13.41 -6.69
N ASP A 699 43.17 -12.47 -5.87
CA ASP A 699 44.41 -12.68 -5.11
C ASP A 699 44.15 -13.56 -3.88
N PRO A 700 44.66 -14.82 -3.84
CA PRO A 700 44.43 -15.72 -2.72
C PRO A 700 45.01 -15.20 -1.40
N SER A 701 45.98 -14.27 -1.43
CA SER A 701 46.61 -13.71 -0.23
C SER A 701 45.63 -12.93 0.64
N VAL A 702 44.62 -12.30 0.03
CA VAL A 702 43.55 -11.57 0.72
C VAL A 702 42.59 -12.54 1.44
N TYR A 703 42.45 -13.75 0.91
CA TYR A 703 41.53 -14.79 1.38
C TYR A 703 42.25 -15.90 2.16
N TYR A 704 43.41 -15.64 2.76
CA TYR A 704 44.19 -16.67 3.46
C TYR A 704 43.36 -17.39 4.54
N TRP A 705 42.61 -16.63 5.34
CA TRP A 705 41.76 -17.11 6.43
C TRP A 705 40.58 -17.95 5.92
N TYR A 706 40.07 -17.64 4.73
CA TYR A 706 39.01 -18.40 4.07
C TYR A 706 39.55 -19.70 3.43
N THR A 707 40.74 -19.62 2.87
CA THR A 707 41.45 -20.75 2.25
C THR A 707 41.93 -21.76 3.30
N ASP A 708 42.31 -21.29 4.48
CA ASP A 708 42.77 -22.14 5.59
C ASP A 708 41.67 -23.08 6.10
N GLN A 709 40.39 -22.73 5.93
CA GLN A 709 39.26 -23.62 6.22
C GLN A 709 39.29 -24.91 5.36
N ARG A 710 39.97 -24.87 4.20
CA ARG A 710 40.12 -26.03 3.30
C ARG A 710 41.38 -26.84 3.60
N LYS A 711 42.29 -26.32 4.43
CA LYS A 711 43.51 -27.01 4.87
C LYS A 711 43.33 -27.69 6.22
N TYR A 712 42.66 -27.03 7.16
CA TYR A 712 42.56 -27.48 8.55
C TYR A 712 41.18 -28.07 8.86
N GLY A 713 40.96 -29.30 8.38
CA GLY A 713 39.75 -30.07 8.73
C GLY A 713 38.49 -29.65 7.96
N SER A 714 38.60 -29.54 6.62
CA SER A 714 37.46 -29.18 5.78
C SER A 714 36.36 -30.22 5.76
N THR A 715 35.11 -29.76 5.57
CA THR A 715 33.89 -30.57 5.50
C THR A 715 33.05 -30.13 4.31
N PRO A 716 32.21 -31.01 3.72
CA PRO A 716 31.13 -30.56 2.84
C PRO A 716 30.13 -29.72 3.65
N HIS A 717 29.93 -28.46 3.25
CA HIS A 717 29.10 -27.50 3.95
C HIS A 717 28.37 -26.60 2.96
N GLY A 718 27.31 -25.94 3.42
CA GLY A 718 26.48 -25.10 2.57
C GLY A 718 25.69 -24.08 3.38
N GLY A 719 25.27 -23.02 2.71
CA GLY A 719 24.58 -21.92 3.34
C GLY A 719 23.79 -21.09 2.35
N PHE A 720 23.07 -20.11 2.88
CA PHE A 720 22.17 -19.27 2.11
C PHE A 720 22.04 -17.87 2.72
N GLY A 721 21.60 -16.93 1.89
CA GLY A 721 21.23 -15.58 2.26
C GLY A 721 19.77 -15.29 1.90
N LEU A 722 19.00 -14.81 2.87
CA LEU A 722 17.60 -14.39 2.72
C LEU A 722 17.50 -12.87 2.88
N GLY A 723 16.94 -12.21 1.87
CA GLY A 723 16.61 -10.78 1.95
C GLY A 723 15.33 -10.56 2.73
N LEU A 724 15.41 -10.05 3.96
CA LEU A 724 14.26 -9.96 4.87
C LEU A 724 13.13 -9.10 4.28
N GLU A 725 13.46 -8.01 3.61
CA GLU A 725 12.48 -7.13 2.96
C GLU A 725 11.72 -7.84 1.84
N ARG A 726 12.39 -8.73 1.08
CA ARG A 726 11.73 -9.53 0.04
C ARG A 726 10.76 -10.54 0.65
N PHE A 727 11.15 -11.18 1.76
CA PHE A 727 10.24 -12.06 2.50
C PHE A 727 8.99 -11.32 2.99
N LEU A 728 9.13 -10.09 3.47
CA LEU A 728 7.99 -9.26 3.89
C LEU A 728 7.11 -8.82 2.72
N VAL A 729 7.71 -8.48 1.57
CA VAL A 729 6.95 -8.16 0.36
C VAL A 729 6.07 -9.34 -0.05
N TRP A 730 6.59 -10.56 -0.02
CA TRP A 730 5.82 -11.78 -0.25
C TRP A 730 4.70 -11.97 0.78
N LEU A 731 5.04 -11.89 2.07
CA LEU A 731 4.08 -12.17 3.15
C LEU A 731 2.91 -11.16 3.18
N LEU A 732 3.22 -9.88 2.99
CA LEU A 732 2.29 -8.76 3.17
C LEU A 732 1.72 -8.21 1.85
N ASN A 733 2.13 -8.76 0.70
CA ASN A 733 1.78 -8.27 -0.64
C ASN A 733 2.07 -6.76 -0.81
N LEU A 734 3.29 -6.34 -0.45
CA LEU A 734 3.72 -4.95 -0.60
C LEU A 734 4.13 -4.66 -2.04
N ASP A 735 3.98 -3.41 -2.49
CA ASP A 735 4.36 -3.03 -3.86
C ASP A 735 5.88 -2.98 -4.10
N SER A 736 6.65 -2.77 -3.03
CA SER A 736 8.11 -2.66 -3.08
C SER A 736 8.78 -2.98 -1.75
N VAL A 737 10.03 -3.47 -1.80
CA VAL A 737 10.91 -3.67 -0.63
C VAL A 737 11.12 -2.38 0.19
N ARG A 738 10.91 -1.21 -0.43
CA ARG A 738 11.00 0.10 0.26
C ARG A 738 9.95 0.24 1.36
N GLU A 739 8.77 -0.35 1.18
CA GLU A 739 7.68 -0.29 2.16
C GLU A 739 7.91 -1.23 3.34
N ALA A 740 8.72 -2.27 3.16
CA ALA A 740 9.14 -3.21 4.20
C ALA A 740 10.21 -2.62 5.14
N CYS A 741 10.74 -1.43 4.83
CA CYS A 741 11.77 -0.74 5.59
C CYS A 741 11.18 0.28 6.58
N LEU A 742 11.95 0.58 7.62
CA LEU A 742 11.74 1.78 8.43
C LEU A 742 12.00 3.01 7.56
N TYR A 743 13.25 3.18 7.12
CA TYR A 743 13.74 4.25 6.25
C TYR A 743 14.65 3.64 5.17
N PRO A 744 14.16 3.41 3.94
CA PRO A 744 14.90 2.67 2.93
C PRO A 744 16.10 3.46 2.40
N ARG A 745 17.17 2.75 2.02
CA ARG A 745 18.33 3.31 1.30
C ARG A 745 18.39 2.72 -0.10
N TYR A 746 18.53 3.58 -1.10
CA TYR A 746 18.70 3.18 -2.50
C TYR A 746 19.29 4.36 -3.29
N MET A 747 19.66 4.12 -4.56
CA MET A 747 20.22 5.15 -5.42
C MET A 747 19.29 6.38 -5.51
N GLY A 748 19.74 7.50 -4.95
CA GLY A 748 18.99 8.76 -4.90
C GLY A 748 18.24 9.04 -3.59
N ARG A 749 18.33 8.16 -2.57
CA ARG A 749 17.73 8.40 -1.24
C ARG A 749 18.65 7.97 -0.11
N CYS A 750 19.03 8.94 0.73
CA CYS A 750 19.76 8.74 2.00
C CYS A 750 19.16 9.57 3.15
N GLU A 751 17.91 10.00 3.00
CA GLU A 751 17.14 10.73 4.00
C GLU A 751 16.19 9.76 4.74
N PRO A 752 15.65 10.12 5.92
CA PRO A 752 14.61 9.34 6.59
C PRO A 752 13.47 8.97 5.62
#